data_AF-A0A6N7L4M6-F1
#
_entry.id   AF-A0A6N7L4M6-F1
#
_cell.length_a   1.000
_cell.length_b   1.000
_cell.length_c   1.000
_cell.angle_alpha   90.00
_cell.angle_beta   90.00
_cell.angle_gamma   90.00
#
_symmetry.space_group_name_H-M   'P 1'
#
loop_
_entity.id
_entity.type
_entity.pdbx_description
1 polymer ?
#
loop_
_entity_poly.entity_id
_entity_poly.type
_entity_poly.pdbx_seq_one_letter_code
_entity_poly.pdbx_strand_id
1 'polypeptide(L)'
;MGTNSKSSHSSYAIAPAGAPETVEGGEGVGLSAAPAEPELSDGLVKATTDLMVAMDNLDALAVGNGVATGNYPELPDDPVERYEIFADQIKAAREAIEQLKEEGASEEEVKAQLDALRAQSLAYLNALDPEELQQIAAAKGFEHPALVGLSGKSQHPLVHWLDPYYNDDIPSKQKIQAAAQKRYEQLAAGQTVGGMTLADLQQIEGTSGAPDAPAGTWAATPDQFKAAVDAWTQASHEAAYAKGVLDSDKLKNLLDAEKQVLTAHSPDTPDLETKKNEIQVWTGDPLAVAKINQSTVMPLVQEALASGEMSLTEAQHLKPVELVGLLRTGTPEAEKEALKATAQARKDQLKALDNALDVHQGGKQDIHTELTLPDLAGSPEAAAQVASWAKSTGELHTLQQEAQGWIHETLQSPVDIGFANPALLNTHQVDPKALTTEFNAWAKNQKVGDLRAVAGELGMPDPGKANRAQLQGYIAASFNPALDKDAINAKVQATVAKKQAAAAAKAASPLASDEAVNALKSKLASSTGTASAPPAAAAGAAGTGGLTQESKVEAAIKMGASPVQAQKLAQAATAGPTKPIPKAPKKPAAPGSFNGKVQALIADLQQVKATSQDVPARIDSDVVGSWSFGAGTPANLGGTYSKSLHSAPDGSSWLFKADHNGGVIAHSEAAASHALSLGGVPAVPVYVKEVGGKVGSVQPMLKGASHFASDPHKWSQSDVDSIVRSHVGSWMVGDHDGHPANVLRTASGGLVQIDRGQAFKHWGSDKLSLGYAPSGGGSYDPVHQKLYSAALSGGLADGVKVNHAVVQPVLKNFEAIPDSQWRSMLHSTAYEGAKAGSGVHWVPAMRKQAAKKHGISAAKVSTEQIAEAFLDHAVERKQNLRKAFAEFFVKDLKMPQAASLKHGAE
;
A
#
# COMPACT_ATOMS: atom_id res chain seq x y z
N MET A 1 -76.34 23.50 37.10
CA MET A 1 -77.36 23.67 36.04
C MET A 1 -76.57 23.84 34.75
N GLY A 2 -76.73 23.05 33.67
CA GLY A 2 -77.95 22.42 33.14
C GLY A 2 -78.56 23.36 32.09
N THR A 3 -78.95 22.95 30.87
CA THR A 3 -79.14 21.59 30.31
C THR A 3 -79.14 21.57 28.77
N ASN A 4 -78.74 20.42 28.17
CA ASN A 4 -79.23 19.74 26.94
C ASN A 4 -79.68 20.49 25.66
N SER A 5 -79.43 19.80 24.53
CA SER A 5 -80.36 19.45 23.40
C SER A 5 -80.06 20.06 22.01
N LYS A 6 -80.37 19.45 20.84
CA LYS A 6 -80.62 18.05 20.35
C LYS A 6 -80.79 18.08 18.79
N SER A 7 -80.98 16.91 18.15
CA SER A 7 -81.57 16.65 16.80
C SER A 7 -80.67 16.91 15.57
N SER A 8 -80.74 16.17 14.43
CA SER A 8 -81.40 14.89 14.03
C SER A 8 -80.83 14.44 12.64
N HIS A 9 -80.59 13.17 12.28
CA HIS A 9 -81.50 12.01 12.02
C HIS A 9 -82.59 12.26 10.96
N SER A 10 -82.90 11.42 9.94
CA SER A 10 -82.31 10.15 9.40
C SER A 10 -82.91 9.75 8.01
N SER A 11 -82.18 8.93 7.22
CA SER A 11 -82.61 7.79 6.34
C SER A 11 -83.81 7.84 5.34
N TYR A 12 -83.67 7.26 4.13
CA TYR A 12 -84.42 6.06 3.61
C TYR A 12 -84.10 5.66 2.13
N ALA A 13 -84.64 4.52 1.65
CA ALA A 13 -84.59 3.95 0.27
C ALA A 13 -86.03 3.83 -0.32
N ILE A 14 -86.44 3.14 -1.41
CA ILE A 14 -86.02 1.97 -2.24
C ILE A 14 -86.65 2.16 -3.67
N ALA A 15 -86.21 1.60 -4.82
CA ALA A 15 -86.53 0.25 -5.35
C ALA A 15 -86.19 0.08 -6.88
N PRO A 16 -86.13 -1.15 -7.47
CA PRO A 16 -85.64 -1.39 -8.86
C PRO A 16 -86.58 -2.14 -9.86
N ALA A 17 -86.25 -2.01 -11.16
CA ALA A 17 -86.41 -2.95 -12.32
C ALA A 17 -87.79 -3.46 -12.86
N GLY A 18 -87.97 -3.41 -14.19
CA GLY A 18 -89.05 -4.07 -14.98
C GLY A 18 -89.07 -3.68 -16.48
N ALA A 19 -89.54 -4.57 -17.37
CA ALA A 19 -89.62 -4.41 -18.86
C ALA A 19 -90.92 -5.12 -19.40
N PRO A 20 -91.20 -5.34 -20.72
CA PRO A 20 -90.62 -4.86 -22.02
C PRO A 20 -91.70 -4.40 -23.09
N GLU A 21 -91.31 -4.29 -24.38
CA GLU A 21 -92.16 -4.28 -25.63
C GLU A 21 -93.12 -3.06 -25.90
N THR A 22 -93.56 -2.70 -27.14
CA THR A 22 -93.35 -3.18 -28.53
C THR A 22 -93.49 -2.06 -29.61
N VAL A 23 -92.69 -2.13 -30.69
CA VAL A 23 -92.93 -1.90 -32.16
C VAL A 23 -93.82 -0.73 -32.72
N GLU A 24 -93.28 -0.09 -33.77
CA GLU A 24 -93.89 0.75 -34.86
C GLU A 24 -94.39 2.19 -34.60
N GLY A 25 -94.32 3.00 -35.69
CA GLY A 25 -94.75 4.42 -35.76
C GLY A 25 -93.61 5.38 -36.13
N GLY A 26 -93.79 6.22 -37.16
CA GLY A 26 -92.73 7.14 -37.64
C GLY A 26 -93.26 8.49 -38.16
N GLU A 27 -92.34 9.28 -38.72
CA GLU A 27 -92.50 10.65 -39.24
C GLU A 27 -92.72 11.76 -38.18
N GLY A 28 -92.05 12.91 -38.34
CA GLY A 28 -92.19 14.05 -37.41
C GLY A 28 -90.95 14.94 -37.26
N VAL A 29 -90.54 15.61 -38.35
CA VAL A 29 -89.41 16.56 -38.44
C VAL A 29 -89.33 17.50 -37.20
N GLY A 30 -88.22 17.43 -36.45
CA GLY A 30 -88.12 18.08 -35.13
C GLY A 30 -87.61 19.52 -35.13
N LEU A 31 -87.53 20.11 -33.93
CA LEU A 31 -86.74 21.30 -33.59
C LEU A 31 -86.48 21.37 -32.07
N SER A 32 -85.24 21.72 -31.68
CA SER A 32 -84.78 22.18 -30.35
C SER A 32 -85.42 21.61 -29.07
N ALA A 33 -84.68 20.72 -28.38
CA ALA A 33 -84.92 20.44 -26.96
C ALA A 33 -84.21 21.46 -26.03
N ALA A 34 -84.61 21.50 -24.76
CA ALA A 34 -84.05 22.36 -23.71
C ALA A 34 -82.60 21.93 -23.32
N PRO A 35 -81.80 22.81 -22.68
CA PRO A 35 -80.47 22.43 -22.19
C PRO A 35 -80.58 21.33 -21.13
N ALA A 36 -79.73 20.30 -21.25
CA ALA A 36 -79.50 19.34 -20.19
C ALA A 36 -78.61 19.97 -19.10
N GLU A 37 -78.78 19.50 -17.86
CA GLU A 37 -77.85 19.78 -16.78
C GLU A 37 -76.50 19.08 -17.07
N PRO A 38 -75.36 19.66 -16.68
CA PRO A 38 -74.06 19.04 -16.93
C PRO A 38 -73.86 17.83 -16.01
N GLU A 39 -73.81 16.63 -16.60
CA GLU A 39 -73.32 15.45 -15.88
C GLU A 39 -71.83 15.66 -15.55
N LEU A 40 -71.47 15.40 -14.28
CA LEU A 40 -70.09 15.46 -13.78
C LEU A 40 -69.28 14.32 -14.44
N SER A 41 -68.00 14.56 -14.76
CA SER A 41 -67.15 13.49 -15.33
C SER A 41 -66.90 12.37 -14.32
N ASP A 42 -66.74 11.14 -14.79
CA ASP A 42 -66.33 10.00 -13.96
C ASP A 42 -65.01 10.29 -13.20
N GLY A 43 -64.11 11.06 -13.82
CA GLY A 43 -62.85 11.51 -13.21
C GLY A 43 -63.07 12.50 -12.07
N LEU A 44 -63.94 13.50 -12.23
CA LEU A 44 -64.30 14.47 -11.18
C LEU A 44 -65.01 13.78 -10.00
N VAL A 45 -65.90 12.82 -10.29
CA VAL A 45 -66.57 11.99 -9.27
C VAL A 45 -65.56 11.14 -8.50
N LYS A 46 -64.59 10.51 -9.19
CA LYS A 46 -63.50 9.76 -8.56
C LYS A 46 -62.64 10.68 -7.69
N ALA A 47 -62.14 11.79 -8.21
CA ALA A 47 -61.28 12.72 -7.47
C ALA A 47 -61.97 13.32 -6.24
N THR A 48 -63.29 13.58 -6.33
CA THR A 48 -64.12 13.98 -5.18
C THR A 48 -64.21 12.88 -4.14
N THR A 49 -64.37 11.62 -4.57
CA THR A 49 -64.45 10.45 -3.67
C THR A 49 -63.12 10.18 -2.97
N ASP A 50 -62.00 10.23 -3.69
CA ASP A 50 -60.66 10.04 -3.13
C ASP A 50 -60.29 11.14 -2.14
N LEU A 51 -60.65 12.40 -2.43
CA LEU A 51 -60.49 13.51 -1.48
C LEU A 51 -61.35 13.30 -0.22
N MET A 52 -62.62 12.93 -0.37
CA MET A 52 -63.52 12.69 0.76
C MET A 52 -62.97 11.60 1.69
N VAL A 53 -62.46 10.48 1.13
CA VAL A 53 -61.83 9.41 1.92
C VAL A 53 -60.57 9.90 2.64
N ALA A 54 -59.72 10.70 1.99
CA ALA A 54 -58.53 11.26 2.64
C ALA A 54 -58.89 12.26 3.76
N MET A 55 -59.90 13.10 3.57
CA MET A 55 -60.42 14.04 4.57
C MET A 55 -61.04 13.30 5.78
N ASP A 56 -61.88 12.29 5.54
CA ASP A 56 -62.50 11.47 6.60
C ASP A 56 -61.44 10.73 7.43
N ASN A 57 -60.38 10.21 6.79
CA ASN A 57 -59.26 9.58 7.48
C ASN A 57 -58.46 10.58 8.34
N LEU A 58 -58.28 11.83 7.89
CA LEU A 58 -57.61 12.88 8.65
C LEU A 58 -58.43 13.31 9.88
N ASP A 59 -59.75 13.45 9.76
CA ASP A 59 -60.62 13.72 10.90
C ASP A 59 -60.66 12.53 11.89
N ALA A 60 -60.63 11.29 11.40
CA ALA A 60 -60.52 10.10 12.26
C ALA A 60 -59.19 10.07 13.06
N LEU A 61 -58.07 10.42 12.42
CA LEU A 61 -56.76 10.57 13.08
C LEU A 61 -56.76 11.70 14.13
N ALA A 62 -57.50 12.80 13.88
CA ALA A 62 -57.57 13.95 14.79
C ALA A 62 -58.46 13.74 16.03
N VAL A 63 -59.41 12.81 15.99
CA VAL A 63 -60.36 12.55 17.10
C VAL A 63 -59.84 11.53 18.11
N GLY A 64 -58.86 10.69 17.76
CA GLY A 64 -58.08 9.84 18.68
C GLY A 64 -58.83 8.68 19.36
N ASN A 65 -60.16 8.63 19.33
CA ASN A 65 -60.96 7.47 19.72
C ASN A 65 -62.40 7.56 19.16
N GLY A 66 -62.60 7.07 17.93
CA GLY A 66 -63.91 7.05 17.26
C GLY A 66 -63.94 6.01 16.14
N VAL A 67 -65.03 5.26 16.04
CA VAL A 67 -65.17 4.10 15.12
C VAL A 67 -64.86 4.48 13.67
N ALA A 68 -63.71 4.04 13.16
CA ALA A 68 -63.35 4.21 11.76
C ALA A 68 -64.33 3.46 10.85
N THR A 69 -64.96 4.17 9.92
CA THR A 69 -65.97 3.62 8.99
C THR A 69 -65.37 2.94 7.76
N GLY A 70 -64.04 2.84 7.65
CA GLY A 70 -63.36 2.23 6.51
C GLY A 70 -62.01 1.57 6.86
N ASN A 71 -62.04 0.24 7.03
CA ASN A 71 -60.97 -0.75 6.79
C ASN A 71 -59.55 -0.59 7.40
N TYR A 72 -59.22 0.51 8.09
CA TYR A 72 -57.97 0.59 8.86
C TYR A 72 -58.08 -0.24 10.16
N PRO A 73 -57.03 -0.97 10.57
CA PRO A 73 -56.94 -1.58 11.90
C PRO A 73 -56.79 -0.49 12.98
N GLU A 74 -56.72 -0.92 14.24
CA GLU A 74 -56.48 -0.04 15.40
C GLU A 74 -55.25 0.85 15.15
N LEU A 75 -55.38 2.16 15.43
CA LEU A 75 -54.29 3.12 15.21
C LEU A 75 -53.09 2.76 16.10
N PRO A 76 -51.84 2.82 15.58
CA PRO A 76 -50.66 2.53 16.39
C PRO A 76 -50.54 3.42 17.63
N ASP A 77 -50.03 2.87 18.73
CA ASP A 77 -49.69 3.68 19.90
C ASP A 77 -48.49 4.62 19.62
N ASP A 78 -47.55 4.19 18.76
CA ASP A 78 -46.34 4.97 18.42
C ASP A 78 -46.69 6.27 17.66
N PRO A 79 -46.30 7.46 18.17
CA PRO A 79 -46.52 8.73 17.47
C PRO A 79 -45.83 8.81 16.11
N VAL A 80 -44.72 8.07 15.90
CA VAL A 80 -44.02 8.03 14.60
C VAL A 80 -44.85 7.32 13.55
N GLU A 81 -45.38 6.13 13.85
CA GLU A 81 -46.25 5.39 12.93
C GLU A 81 -47.58 6.13 12.68
N ARG A 82 -48.17 6.74 13.72
CA ARG A 82 -49.34 7.63 13.57
C ARG A 82 -49.07 8.81 12.63
N TYR A 83 -47.91 9.45 12.76
CA TYR A 83 -47.50 10.57 11.90
C TYR A 83 -47.26 10.14 10.45
N GLU A 84 -46.74 8.93 10.19
CA GLU A 84 -46.56 8.43 8.82
C GLU A 84 -47.90 8.23 8.11
N ILE A 85 -48.88 7.61 8.79
CA ILE A 85 -50.24 7.45 8.25
C ILE A 85 -50.87 8.82 7.97
N PHE A 86 -50.72 9.79 8.88
CA PHE A 86 -51.15 11.17 8.69
C PHE A 86 -50.50 11.84 7.47
N ALA A 87 -49.18 11.74 7.32
CA ALA A 87 -48.45 12.34 6.21
C ALA A 87 -48.87 11.77 4.85
N ASP A 88 -49.12 10.45 4.77
CA ASP A 88 -49.66 9.82 3.57
C ASP A 88 -51.10 10.26 3.27
N GLN A 89 -51.95 10.50 4.28
CA GLN A 89 -53.29 11.08 4.03
C GLN A 89 -53.23 12.53 3.55
N ILE A 90 -52.36 13.38 4.12
CA ILE A 90 -52.14 14.75 3.63
C ILE A 90 -51.67 14.72 2.16
N LYS A 91 -50.76 13.81 1.81
CA LYS A 91 -50.29 13.61 0.44
C LYS A 91 -51.41 13.16 -0.49
N ALA A 92 -52.18 12.13 -0.11
CA ALA A 92 -53.31 11.64 -0.90
C ALA A 92 -54.36 12.74 -1.16
N ALA A 93 -54.68 13.55 -0.14
CA ALA A 93 -55.56 14.70 -0.28
C ALA A 93 -55.00 15.75 -1.27
N ARG A 94 -53.69 16.05 -1.24
CA ARG A 94 -53.06 16.94 -2.24
C ARG A 94 -53.15 16.38 -3.66
N GLU A 95 -52.91 15.08 -3.84
CA GLU A 95 -53.00 14.41 -5.14
C GLU A 95 -54.45 14.38 -5.69
N ALA A 96 -55.45 14.25 -4.80
CA ALA A 96 -56.86 14.33 -5.16
C ALA A 96 -57.31 15.76 -5.50
N ILE A 97 -56.82 16.79 -4.77
CA ILE A 97 -57.13 18.20 -5.06
C ILE A 97 -56.54 18.66 -6.39
N GLU A 98 -55.33 18.20 -6.76
CA GLU A 98 -54.77 18.49 -8.08
C GLU A 98 -55.55 17.76 -9.19
N GLN A 99 -56.02 16.51 -8.96
CA GLN A 99 -56.94 15.82 -9.88
C GLN A 99 -58.29 16.54 -10.05
N LEU A 100 -58.88 17.10 -8.98
CA LEU A 100 -60.09 17.94 -9.08
C LEU A 100 -59.86 19.15 -10.00
N LYS A 101 -58.69 19.77 -9.89
CA LYS A 101 -58.27 20.92 -10.71
C LYS A 101 -58.00 20.54 -12.17
N GLU A 102 -57.45 19.35 -12.44
CA GLU A 102 -57.28 18.82 -13.79
C GLU A 102 -58.62 18.44 -14.45
N GLU A 103 -59.57 17.89 -13.68
CA GLU A 103 -60.94 17.57 -14.11
C GLU A 103 -61.90 18.78 -14.17
N GLY A 104 -61.41 19.99 -13.86
CA GLY A 104 -62.13 21.25 -14.13
C GLY A 104 -62.96 21.83 -12.97
N ALA A 105 -62.70 21.44 -11.72
CA ALA A 105 -63.23 22.16 -10.55
C ALA A 105 -62.78 23.63 -10.53
N SER A 106 -63.57 24.53 -9.93
CA SER A 106 -63.26 25.96 -9.94
C SER A 106 -62.06 26.32 -9.06
N GLU A 107 -61.38 27.43 -9.38
CA GLU A 107 -60.28 27.95 -8.54
C GLU A 107 -60.73 28.28 -7.10
N GLU A 108 -62.01 28.62 -6.90
CA GLU A 108 -62.56 28.90 -5.57
C GLU A 108 -62.75 27.60 -4.76
N GLU A 109 -63.24 26.52 -5.37
CA GLU A 109 -63.38 25.20 -4.75
C GLU A 109 -62.00 24.57 -4.44
N VAL A 110 -61.10 24.55 -5.43
CA VAL A 110 -59.73 24.03 -5.26
C VAL A 110 -59.00 24.75 -4.13
N LYS A 111 -59.14 26.09 -4.06
CA LYS A 111 -58.57 26.88 -2.97
C LYS A 111 -59.22 26.56 -1.62
N ALA A 112 -60.55 26.43 -1.56
CA ALA A 112 -61.24 26.10 -0.32
C ALA A 112 -60.78 24.74 0.24
N GLN A 113 -60.56 23.74 -0.63
CA GLN A 113 -60.02 22.44 -0.21
C GLN A 113 -58.56 22.53 0.25
N LEU A 114 -57.70 23.34 -0.39
CA LEU A 114 -56.33 23.57 0.07
C LEU A 114 -56.28 24.28 1.43
N ASP A 115 -57.12 25.30 1.65
CA ASP A 115 -57.21 26.00 2.93
C ASP A 115 -57.79 25.08 4.03
N ALA A 116 -58.72 24.18 3.72
CA ALA A 116 -59.25 23.16 4.64
C ALA A 116 -58.21 22.09 5.02
N LEU A 117 -57.54 21.49 4.03
CA LEU A 117 -56.46 20.52 4.22
C LEU A 117 -55.32 21.09 5.08
N ARG A 118 -54.96 22.35 4.85
CA ARG A 118 -53.97 23.06 5.65
C ARG A 118 -54.44 23.28 7.09
N ALA A 119 -55.73 23.54 7.31
CA ALA A 119 -56.31 23.67 8.64
C ALA A 119 -56.30 22.33 9.40
N GLN A 120 -56.62 21.21 8.75
CA GLN A 120 -56.50 19.86 9.31
C GLN A 120 -55.04 19.51 9.66
N SER A 121 -54.09 19.74 8.73
CA SER A 121 -52.66 19.48 8.97
C SER A 121 -52.16 20.20 10.23
N LEU A 122 -52.49 21.50 10.34
CA LEU A 122 -52.15 22.29 11.51
C LEU A 122 -52.92 21.87 12.76
N ALA A 123 -54.18 21.41 12.66
CA ALA A 123 -54.96 20.96 13.82
C ALA A 123 -54.33 19.70 14.45
N TYR A 124 -54.00 18.70 13.63
CA TYR A 124 -53.33 17.48 14.09
C TYR A 124 -51.99 17.78 14.77
N LEU A 125 -51.10 18.52 14.09
CA LEU A 125 -49.75 18.78 14.60
C LEU A 125 -49.72 19.73 15.82
N ASN A 126 -50.75 20.55 16.04
CA ASN A 126 -50.89 21.34 17.28
C ASN A 126 -51.57 20.56 18.42
N ALA A 127 -52.12 19.36 18.16
CA ALA A 127 -52.70 18.49 19.19
C ALA A 127 -51.67 17.55 19.82
N LEU A 128 -50.61 17.21 19.09
CA LEU A 128 -49.45 16.47 19.60
C LEU A 128 -48.72 17.25 20.70
N ASP A 129 -48.18 16.54 21.69
CA ASP A 129 -47.40 17.17 22.74
C ASP A 129 -45.92 17.45 22.32
N PRO A 130 -45.16 18.24 23.09
CA PRO A 130 -43.78 18.58 22.73
C PRO A 130 -42.82 17.39 22.69
N GLU A 131 -43.09 16.29 23.39
CA GLU A 131 -42.26 15.07 23.42
C GLU A 131 -42.58 14.19 22.20
N GLU A 132 -43.86 13.99 21.88
CA GLU A 132 -44.29 13.36 20.60
C GLU A 132 -43.69 14.10 19.39
N LEU A 133 -43.79 15.43 19.35
CA LEU A 133 -43.21 16.26 18.28
C LEU A 133 -41.69 16.11 18.17
N GLN A 134 -40.98 15.92 19.28
CA GLN A 134 -39.52 15.71 19.28
C GLN A 134 -39.15 14.30 18.81
N GLN A 135 -39.88 13.27 19.24
CA GLN A 135 -39.70 11.89 18.80
C GLN A 135 -39.92 11.75 17.28
N ILE A 136 -41.01 12.31 16.76
CA ILE A 136 -41.31 12.31 15.31
C ILE A 136 -40.22 13.08 14.55
N ALA A 137 -39.78 14.24 15.04
CA ALA A 137 -38.73 15.01 14.37
C ALA A 137 -37.39 14.27 14.33
N ALA A 138 -36.98 13.61 15.42
CA ALA A 138 -35.79 12.76 15.45
C ALA A 138 -35.89 11.62 14.40
N ALA A 139 -37.01 10.91 14.37
CA ALA A 139 -37.27 9.83 13.42
C ALA A 139 -37.28 10.30 11.95
N LYS A 140 -37.58 11.58 11.70
CA LYS A 140 -37.53 12.22 10.38
C LYS A 140 -36.20 12.94 10.09
N GLY A 141 -35.19 12.80 10.95
CA GLY A 141 -33.84 13.32 10.72
C GLY A 141 -33.59 14.77 11.13
N PHE A 142 -34.43 15.34 12.00
CA PHE A 142 -34.14 16.62 12.65
C PHE A 142 -33.06 16.44 13.71
N GLU A 143 -31.91 17.09 13.55
CA GLU A 143 -30.84 17.03 14.57
C GLU A 143 -31.15 17.98 15.73
N HIS A 144 -31.02 17.49 16.95
CA HIS A 144 -31.23 18.19 18.22
C HIS A 144 -32.65 18.79 18.42
N PRO A 145 -33.72 17.96 18.34
CA PRO A 145 -35.10 18.42 18.49
C PRO A 145 -35.40 19.00 19.88
N ALA A 146 -34.67 18.64 20.94
CA ALA A 146 -34.84 19.24 22.27
C ALA A 146 -34.34 20.70 22.35
N LEU A 147 -33.60 21.18 21.33
CA LEU A 147 -33.11 22.56 21.27
C LEU A 147 -34.06 23.54 20.57
N VAL A 148 -35.27 23.12 20.17
CA VAL A 148 -36.34 24.01 19.72
C VAL A 148 -37.46 24.11 20.78
N GLY A 149 -38.44 24.99 20.58
CA GLY A 149 -39.55 25.16 21.52
C GLY A 149 -39.27 25.93 22.82
N LEU A 150 -38.02 25.93 23.30
CA LEU A 150 -37.49 26.44 24.60
C LEU A 150 -38.03 27.77 25.15
N SER A 151 -38.77 28.57 24.38
CA SER A 151 -39.40 29.81 24.84
C SER A 151 -40.80 29.64 25.45
N GLY A 152 -41.51 28.54 25.15
CA GLY A 152 -42.85 28.22 25.68
C GLY A 152 -43.96 29.25 25.40
N LYS A 153 -43.78 30.15 24.42
CA LYS A 153 -44.63 31.36 24.23
C LYS A 153 -45.21 31.53 22.83
N SER A 154 -45.11 30.50 21.99
CA SER A 154 -45.63 30.46 20.63
C SER A 154 -45.96 29.02 20.24
N GLN A 155 -46.58 28.85 19.06
CA GLN A 155 -46.62 27.55 18.37
C GLN A 155 -45.23 26.89 18.36
N HIS A 156 -45.18 25.58 18.57
CA HIS A 156 -43.92 24.84 18.65
C HIS A 156 -43.24 24.81 17.28
N PRO A 157 -41.93 25.12 17.14
CA PRO A 157 -41.29 25.21 15.82
C PRO A 157 -41.35 23.91 15.02
N LEU A 158 -41.33 22.75 15.68
CA LEU A 158 -41.47 21.46 15.01
C LEU A 158 -42.83 21.28 14.30
N VAL A 159 -43.89 21.98 14.71
CA VAL A 159 -45.18 21.95 13.98
C VAL A 159 -45.03 22.45 12.55
N HIS A 160 -44.24 23.51 12.32
CA HIS A 160 -43.99 23.98 10.96
C HIS A 160 -42.96 23.12 10.20
N TRP A 161 -42.05 22.46 10.92
CA TRP A 161 -41.06 21.59 10.30
C TRP A 161 -41.66 20.24 9.88
N LEU A 162 -42.52 19.66 10.72
CA LEU A 162 -43.26 18.42 10.50
C LEU A 162 -44.52 18.59 9.65
N ASP A 163 -44.88 19.79 9.18
CA ASP A 163 -46.08 19.96 8.33
C ASP A 163 -45.82 19.44 6.90
N PRO A 164 -46.46 18.32 6.47
CA PRO A 164 -46.28 17.74 5.13
C PRO A 164 -47.11 18.46 4.06
N TYR A 165 -47.94 19.44 4.44
CA TYR A 165 -48.54 20.39 3.50
C TYR A 165 -47.46 21.19 2.75
N TYR A 166 -46.32 21.47 3.40
CA TYR A 166 -45.16 22.11 2.77
C TYR A 166 -44.09 21.09 2.37
N ASN A 167 -43.49 21.30 1.19
CA ASN A 167 -42.29 20.58 0.77
C ASN A 167 -41.13 20.74 1.78
N ASP A 168 -40.24 19.76 1.86
CA ASP A 168 -39.16 19.76 2.86
C ASP A 168 -37.98 20.69 2.53
N ASP A 169 -37.87 21.12 1.28
CA ASP A 169 -36.80 22.00 0.79
C ASP A 169 -37.02 23.48 1.14
N ILE A 170 -38.17 23.87 1.72
CA ILE A 170 -38.50 25.28 1.88
C ILE A 170 -37.60 26.02 2.89
N PRO A 171 -37.17 27.27 2.62
CA PRO A 171 -36.24 28.01 3.47
C PRO A 171 -36.70 28.31 4.90
N SER A 172 -37.96 28.07 5.27
CA SER A 172 -38.44 28.17 6.65
C SER A 172 -38.17 26.91 7.47
N LYS A 173 -38.32 25.69 6.89
CA LYS A 173 -37.92 24.44 7.56
C LYS A 173 -36.42 24.43 7.85
N GLN A 174 -35.59 24.79 6.85
CA GLN A 174 -34.13 24.89 6.99
C GLN A 174 -33.68 25.85 8.11
N LYS A 175 -34.38 26.99 8.31
CA LYS A 175 -34.08 27.95 9.38
C LYS A 175 -34.36 27.41 10.79
N ILE A 176 -35.22 26.41 10.93
CA ILE A 176 -35.53 25.77 12.21
C ILE A 176 -34.39 24.80 12.57
N GLN A 177 -33.93 23.98 11.61
CA GLN A 177 -32.76 23.10 11.76
C GLN A 177 -31.49 23.90 12.12
N ALA A 178 -31.18 24.94 11.34
CA ALA A 178 -30.01 25.80 11.59
C ALA A 178 -30.08 26.54 12.95
N ALA A 179 -31.29 26.74 13.50
CA ALA A 179 -31.46 27.32 14.84
C ALA A 179 -31.29 26.28 15.97
N ALA A 180 -31.48 24.98 15.71
CA ALA A 180 -31.13 23.90 16.63
C ALA A 180 -29.61 23.66 16.63
N GLN A 181 -29.00 23.47 15.45
CA GLN A 181 -27.54 23.33 15.28
C GLN A 181 -26.77 24.46 15.98
N LYS A 182 -27.16 25.72 15.76
CA LYS A 182 -26.50 26.88 16.41
C LYS A 182 -26.63 26.90 17.94
N ARG A 183 -27.66 26.26 18.50
CA ARG A 183 -27.79 26.08 19.96
C ARG A 183 -26.92 24.93 20.45
N TYR A 184 -26.78 23.86 19.67
CA TYR A 184 -25.85 22.77 19.96
C TYR A 184 -24.41 23.28 19.97
N GLU A 185 -24.00 24.10 18.99
CA GLU A 185 -22.71 24.81 18.97
C GLU A 185 -22.46 25.62 20.25
N GLN A 186 -23.49 26.26 20.81
CA GLN A 186 -23.38 27.03 22.06
C GLN A 186 -23.19 26.12 23.27
N LEU A 187 -23.90 25.00 23.35
CA LEU A 187 -23.73 24.00 24.42
C LEU A 187 -22.36 23.31 24.35
N ALA A 188 -21.92 22.93 23.14
CA ALA A 188 -20.59 22.37 22.87
C ALA A 188 -19.46 23.38 23.21
N ALA A 189 -19.70 24.68 23.03
CA ALA A 189 -18.81 25.76 23.48
C ALA A 189 -18.89 26.06 24.99
N GLY A 190 -19.54 25.21 25.79
CA GLY A 190 -19.64 25.34 27.25
C GLY A 190 -20.59 26.46 27.73
N GLN A 191 -21.47 26.96 26.86
CA GLN A 191 -22.52 27.91 27.23
C GLN A 191 -23.80 27.17 27.64
N THR A 192 -24.77 27.88 28.22
CA THR A 192 -26.10 27.34 28.53
C THR A 192 -27.14 27.89 27.58
N VAL A 193 -28.00 27.04 27.02
CA VAL A 193 -29.12 27.44 26.15
C VAL A 193 -30.43 27.20 26.89
N GLY A 194 -31.23 28.24 27.12
CA GLY A 194 -32.49 28.12 27.88
C GLY A 194 -32.35 27.73 29.35
N GLY A 195 -31.11 27.61 29.86
CA GLY A 195 -30.78 27.05 31.18
C GLY A 195 -30.26 25.61 31.13
N MET A 196 -30.36 24.94 29.98
CA MET A 196 -29.83 23.60 29.72
C MET A 196 -28.32 23.64 29.47
N THR A 197 -27.59 22.61 29.90
CA THR A 197 -26.19 22.32 29.55
C THR A 197 -26.11 21.22 28.48
N LEU A 198 -24.91 20.95 27.94
CA LEU A 198 -24.69 19.82 27.03
C LEU A 198 -25.04 18.47 27.68
N ALA A 199 -24.75 18.29 28.96
CA ALA A 199 -25.04 17.05 29.68
C ALA A 199 -26.56 16.85 29.88
N ASP A 200 -27.30 17.91 30.17
CA ASP A 200 -28.76 17.87 30.26
C ASP A 200 -29.39 17.52 28.89
N LEU A 201 -28.87 18.11 27.80
CA LEU A 201 -29.29 17.76 26.44
C LEU A 201 -29.04 16.28 26.13
N GLN A 202 -27.83 15.79 26.43
CA GLN A 202 -27.46 14.39 26.20
C GLN A 202 -28.37 13.43 26.98
N GLN A 203 -28.77 13.80 28.20
CA GLN A 203 -29.72 13.03 29.00
C GLN A 203 -31.15 13.06 28.41
N ILE A 204 -31.59 14.19 27.85
CA ILE A 204 -32.92 14.33 27.24
C ILE A 204 -33.01 13.60 25.90
N GLU A 205 -31.99 13.71 25.04
CA GLU A 205 -31.96 13.08 23.70
C GLU A 205 -31.47 11.62 23.75
N GLY A 206 -31.34 11.02 24.94
CA GLY A 206 -30.95 9.62 25.13
C GLY A 206 -29.51 9.29 24.71
N THR A 207 -28.67 10.30 24.46
CA THR A 207 -27.28 10.16 24.03
C THR A 207 -26.27 10.14 25.18
N SER A 208 -26.73 10.28 26.44
CA SER A 208 -25.90 10.20 27.64
C SER A 208 -25.45 8.77 27.96
N GLY A 209 -24.39 8.32 27.29
CA GLY A 209 -23.73 7.06 27.60
C GLY A 209 -22.86 6.58 26.45
N ALA A 210 -21.55 6.80 26.53
CA ALA A 210 -20.63 6.01 25.74
C ALA A 210 -20.81 4.53 26.11
N PRO A 211 -20.84 3.59 25.15
CA PRO A 211 -20.81 2.17 25.48
C PRO A 211 -19.54 1.88 26.30
N ASP A 212 -19.65 1.00 27.31
CA ASP A 212 -18.55 0.68 28.23
C ASP A 212 -17.23 0.54 27.47
N ALA A 213 -16.28 1.43 27.79
CA ALA A 213 -15.04 1.59 27.04
C ALA A 213 -14.38 0.21 26.85
N PRO A 214 -14.25 -0.30 25.60
CA PRO A 214 -13.86 -1.68 25.32
C PRO A 214 -12.66 -2.13 26.16
N ALA A 215 -12.78 -3.29 26.81
CA ALA A 215 -11.89 -3.70 27.89
C ALA A 215 -10.39 -3.50 27.56
N GLY A 216 -9.74 -2.60 28.31
CA GLY A 216 -8.37 -2.13 28.03
C GLY A 216 -8.28 -0.72 27.43
N THR A 217 -9.40 -0.04 27.20
CA THR A 217 -9.47 1.38 26.78
C THR A 217 -9.88 2.32 27.92
N TRP A 218 -9.64 3.63 27.76
CA TRP A 218 -10.00 4.68 28.72
C TRP A 218 -10.81 5.78 28.05
N ALA A 219 -11.82 6.31 28.73
CA ALA A 219 -12.62 7.44 28.25
C ALA A 219 -11.81 8.74 28.30
N ALA A 220 -11.67 9.41 27.16
CA ALA A 220 -10.88 10.63 27.00
C ALA A 220 -11.74 11.78 26.45
N THR A 221 -11.62 12.98 27.03
CA THR A 221 -12.10 14.20 26.36
C THR A 221 -11.18 14.57 25.19
N PRO A 222 -11.63 15.39 24.22
CA PRO A 222 -10.76 15.84 23.12
C PRO A 222 -9.46 16.52 23.59
N ASP A 223 -9.50 17.30 24.67
CA ASP A 223 -8.30 17.91 25.29
C ASP A 223 -7.37 16.86 25.92
N GLN A 224 -7.91 15.82 26.56
CA GLN A 224 -7.12 14.73 27.13
C GLN A 224 -6.48 13.86 26.04
N PHE A 225 -7.21 13.56 24.97
CA PHE A 225 -6.66 12.86 23.80
C PHE A 225 -5.56 13.70 23.13
N LYS A 226 -5.80 15.00 22.94
CA LYS A 226 -4.78 15.93 22.46
C LYS A 226 -3.53 15.94 23.34
N ALA A 227 -3.68 15.98 24.66
CA ALA A 227 -2.56 15.93 25.59
C ALA A 227 -1.76 14.62 25.48
N ALA A 228 -2.43 13.48 25.28
CA ALA A 228 -1.77 12.20 25.04
C ALA A 228 -0.99 12.19 23.71
N VAL A 229 -1.56 12.76 22.63
CA VAL A 229 -0.88 12.90 21.32
C VAL A 229 0.33 13.85 21.41
N ASP A 230 0.22 14.96 22.13
CA ASP A 230 1.33 15.89 22.36
C ASP A 230 2.45 15.23 23.19
N ALA A 231 2.10 14.44 24.23
CA ALA A 231 3.05 13.68 25.04
C ALA A 231 3.76 12.58 24.24
N TRP A 232 3.01 11.80 23.44
CA TRP A 232 3.59 10.83 22.50
C TRP A 232 4.54 11.50 21.49
N THR A 233 4.19 12.68 21.00
CA THR A 233 5.03 13.46 20.07
C THR A 233 6.35 13.87 20.75
N GLN A 234 6.32 14.29 22.02
CA GLN A 234 7.53 14.55 22.79
C GLN A 234 8.36 13.29 23.01
N ALA A 235 7.75 12.18 23.48
CA ALA A 235 8.47 10.94 23.74
C ALA A 235 9.14 10.37 22.47
N SER A 236 8.44 10.45 21.33
CA SER A 236 8.97 10.06 20.01
C SER A 236 10.18 10.91 19.61
N HIS A 237 10.14 12.22 19.88
CA HIS A 237 11.29 13.11 19.66
C HIS A 237 12.46 12.77 20.60
N GLU A 238 12.20 12.51 21.88
CA GLU A 238 13.24 12.17 22.84
C GLU A 238 13.93 10.84 22.57
N ALA A 239 13.21 9.86 22.01
CA ALA A 239 13.78 8.61 21.52
C ALA A 239 14.58 8.81 20.22
N ALA A 240 13.99 9.46 19.20
CA ALA A 240 14.64 9.67 17.91
C ALA A 240 15.93 10.51 17.98
N TYR A 241 16.03 11.44 18.93
CA TYR A 241 17.20 12.30 19.14
C TYR A 241 18.10 11.86 20.31
N ALA A 242 17.95 10.63 20.82
CA ALA A 242 18.79 10.07 21.87
C ALA A 242 20.27 10.00 21.44
N LYS A 243 21.18 10.50 22.29
CA LYS A 243 22.62 10.54 22.00
C LYS A 243 23.34 9.29 22.51
N GLY A 244 23.39 8.26 21.68
CA GLY A 244 24.09 7.01 21.99
C GLY A 244 23.12 5.84 21.99
N VAL A 245 23.20 5.01 23.03
CA VAL A 245 22.17 4.00 23.37
C VAL A 245 20.91 4.73 23.87
N LEU A 246 19.73 4.21 23.54
CA LEU A 246 18.47 4.75 24.09
C LEU A 246 18.38 4.41 25.59
N ASP A 247 17.91 5.38 26.36
CA ASP A 247 17.68 5.28 27.79
C ASP A 247 16.40 4.46 28.08
N SER A 248 16.40 3.64 29.13
CA SER A 248 15.29 2.74 29.47
C SER A 248 14.00 3.49 29.77
N ASP A 249 14.11 4.61 30.49
CA ASP A 249 12.95 5.37 30.96
C ASP A 249 12.34 6.14 29.79
N LYS A 250 13.16 6.54 28.81
CA LYS A 250 12.71 7.12 27.55
C LYS A 250 12.03 6.11 26.63
N LEU A 251 12.54 4.88 26.57
CA LEU A 251 11.85 3.80 25.85
C LEU A 251 10.49 3.50 26.52
N LYS A 252 10.45 3.37 27.85
CA LYS A 252 9.20 3.16 28.58
C LYS A 252 8.21 4.30 28.34
N ASN A 253 8.64 5.56 28.48
CA ASN A 253 7.79 6.72 28.24
C ASN A 253 7.21 6.76 26.80
N LEU A 254 7.96 6.31 25.79
CA LEU A 254 7.44 6.19 24.41
C LEU A 254 6.37 5.10 24.29
N LEU A 255 6.60 3.91 24.86
CA LEU A 255 5.64 2.80 24.81
C LEU A 255 4.39 3.07 25.66
N ASP A 256 4.54 3.67 26.84
CA ASP A 256 3.44 4.10 27.72
C ASP A 256 2.60 5.19 27.03
N ALA A 257 3.23 6.18 26.37
CA ALA A 257 2.52 7.24 25.65
C ALA A 257 1.82 6.72 24.37
N GLU A 258 2.43 5.79 23.63
CA GLU A 258 1.74 5.10 22.53
C GLU A 258 0.52 4.32 23.05
N LYS A 259 0.70 3.53 24.12
CA LYS A 259 -0.38 2.78 24.77
C LYS A 259 -1.51 3.73 25.15
N GLN A 260 -1.20 4.86 25.79
CA GLN A 260 -2.21 5.85 26.20
C GLN A 260 -2.99 6.46 25.02
N VAL A 261 -2.35 6.71 23.87
CA VAL A 261 -3.07 7.18 22.67
C VAL A 261 -3.93 6.09 22.05
N LEU A 262 -3.37 4.89 21.81
CA LEU A 262 -4.07 3.82 21.11
C LEU A 262 -5.27 3.26 21.90
N THR A 263 -5.16 3.28 23.24
CA THR A 263 -6.23 2.86 24.16
C THR A 263 -7.24 3.97 24.49
N ALA A 264 -7.13 5.17 23.92
CA ALA A 264 -8.11 6.24 24.17
C ALA A 264 -9.43 5.97 23.44
N HIS A 265 -10.56 6.17 24.12
CA HIS A 265 -11.90 6.17 23.54
C HIS A 265 -12.55 7.55 23.73
N SER A 266 -12.92 8.20 22.63
CA SER A 266 -13.47 9.57 22.64
C SER A 266 -14.44 9.76 21.48
N PRO A 267 -15.77 9.60 21.68
CA PRO A 267 -16.74 9.72 20.60
C PRO A 267 -16.78 11.14 20.00
N ASP A 268 -16.47 12.16 20.80
CA ASP A 268 -16.47 13.57 20.39
C ASP A 268 -15.17 14.01 19.66
N THR A 269 -14.20 13.11 19.49
CA THR A 269 -12.94 13.42 18.80
C THR A 269 -13.01 13.04 17.31
N PRO A 270 -13.15 14.00 16.37
CA PRO A 270 -13.03 13.71 14.95
C PRO A 270 -11.64 13.16 14.62
N ASP A 271 -11.56 12.29 13.62
CA ASP A 271 -10.32 11.63 13.17
C ASP A 271 -9.60 10.77 14.24
N LEU A 272 -10.26 10.40 15.35
CA LEU A 272 -9.65 9.57 16.41
C LEU A 272 -8.94 8.32 15.87
N GLU A 273 -9.66 7.49 15.11
CA GLU A 273 -9.11 6.25 14.56
C GLU A 273 -8.08 6.52 13.45
N THR A 274 -8.24 7.59 12.65
CA THR A 274 -7.21 8.05 11.70
C THR A 274 -5.91 8.37 12.45
N LYS A 275 -6.01 9.06 13.59
CA LYS A 275 -4.87 9.48 14.41
C LYS A 275 -4.20 8.31 15.15
N LYS A 276 -4.98 7.33 15.61
CA LYS A 276 -4.45 6.06 16.14
C LYS A 276 -3.70 5.28 15.07
N ASN A 277 -4.29 5.09 13.89
CA ASN A 277 -3.65 4.39 12.77
C ASN A 277 -2.34 5.08 12.33
N GLU A 278 -2.32 6.42 12.28
CA GLU A 278 -1.07 7.17 12.10
C GLU A 278 -0.03 6.83 13.18
N ILE A 279 -0.38 6.94 14.46
CA ILE A 279 0.55 6.73 15.58
C ILE A 279 1.03 5.27 15.69
N GLN A 280 0.17 4.32 15.30
CA GLN A 280 0.48 2.91 15.15
C GLN A 280 1.53 2.64 14.04
N VAL A 281 1.59 3.48 12.99
CA VAL A 281 2.66 3.41 12.00
C VAL A 281 3.90 4.17 12.49
N TRP A 282 3.73 5.44 12.87
CA TRP A 282 4.85 6.38 13.11
C TRP A 282 5.67 6.10 14.37
N THR A 283 5.19 5.29 15.34
CA THR A 283 6.01 4.90 16.51
C THR A 283 7.12 3.91 16.15
N GLY A 284 7.05 3.25 14.98
CA GLY A 284 8.14 2.42 14.47
C GLY A 284 9.40 3.22 14.11
N ASP A 285 9.24 4.39 13.49
CA ASP A 285 10.33 5.26 13.03
C ASP A 285 11.34 5.68 14.14
N PRO A 286 10.92 6.22 15.31
CA PRO A 286 11.86 6.58 16.39
C PRO A 286 12.58 5.37 16.96
N LEU A 287 11.94 4.18 16.98
CA LEU A 287 12.54 2.94 17.45
C LEU A 287 13.58 2.40 16.45
N ALA A 288 13.30 2.48 15.14
CA ALA A 288 14.21 2.04 14.08
C ALA A 288 15.49 2.90 13.95
N VAL A 289 15.46 4.17 14.38
CA VAL A 289 16.67 5.03 14.42
C VAL A 289 17.38 5.03 15.77
N ALA A 290 16.70 4.62 16.84
CA ALA A 290 17.27 4.52 18.18
C ALA A 290 18.21 3.31 18.31
N LYS A 291 19.30 3.47 19.06
CA LYS A 291 20.15 2.33 19.44
C LYS A 291 19.59 1.64 20.68
N ILE A 292 18.63 0.76 20.45
CA ILE A 292 18.07 -0.12 21.48
C ILE A 292 19.08 -1.26 21.73
N ASN A 293 19.42 -1.54 22.98
CA ASN A 293 20.28 -2.67 23.36
C ASN A 293 19.73 -3.41 24.58
N GLN A 294 20.48 -4.40 25.07
CA GLN A 294 20.12 -5.18 26.26
C GLN A 294 19.74 -4.31 27.47
N SER A 295 20.58 -3.32 27.81
CA SER A 295 20.35 -2.41 28.94
C SER A 295 19.16 -1.47 28.73
N THR A 296 18.79 -1.14 27.49
CA THR A 296 17.58 -0.32 27.21
C THR A 296 16.30 -1.06 27.58
N VAL A 297 16.21 -2.37 27.26
CA VAL A 297 14.94 -3.13 27.34
C VAL A 297 14.82 -3.99 28.59
N MET A 298 15.92 -4.28 29.29
CA MET A 298 15.92 -5.16 30.47
C MET A 298 14.87 -4.80 31.54
N PRO A 299 14.64 -3.51 31.90
CA PRO A 299 13.62 -3.17 32.90
C PRO A 299 12.20 -3.52 32.44
N LEU A 300 11.87 -3.26 31.17
CA LEU A 300 10.57 -3.56 30.57
C LEU A 300 10.32 -5.07 30.48
N VAL A 301 11.35 -5.85 30.16
CA VAL A 301 11.26 -7.31 30.12
C VAL A 301 11.12 -7.90 31.53
N GLN A 302 11.77 -7.32 32.54
CA GLN A 302 11.55 -7.71 33.94
C GLN A 302 10.14 -7.38 34.43
N GLU A 303 9.59 -6.23 34.04
CA GLU A 303 8.20 -5.84 34.32
C GLU A 303 7.20 -6.82 33.65
N ALA A 304 7.39 -7.12 32.37
CA ALA A 304 6.52 -8.02 31.61
C ALA A 304 6.61 -9.50 32.04
N LEU A 305 7.78 -9.98 32.48
CA LEU A 305 7.93 -11.30 33.09
C LEU A 305 7.26 -11.38 34.47
N ALA A 306 7.18 -10.26 35.20
CA ALA A 306 6.52 -10.19 36.51
C ALA A 306 4.99 -10.01 36.40
N SER A 307 4.51 -9.33 35.35
CA SER A 307 3.06 -9.22 35.04
C SER A 307 2.50 -10.47 34.38
N GLY A 308 3.35 -11.26 33.71
CA GLY A 308 2.94 -12.41 32.90
C GLY A 308 2.59 -12.06 31.45
N GLU A 309 2.84 -10.83 31.01
CA GLU A 309 2.67 -10.37 29.62
C GLU A 309 3.74 -10.94 28.66
N MET A 310 4.85 -11.48 29.18
CA MET A 310 5.90 -12.13 28.40
C MET A 310 6.33 -13.46 29.04
N SER A 311 6.66 -14.47 28.23
CA SER A 311 7.26 -15.72 28.72
C SER A 311 8.79 -15.67 28.77
N LEU A 312 9.38 -16.51 29.65
CA LEU A 312 10.82 -16.68 29.72
C LEU A 312 11.44 -17.14 28.39
N THR A 313 10.68 -17.83 27.52
CA THR A 313 11.17 -18.23 26.19
C THR A 313 11.36 -17.01 25.28
N GLU A 314 10.41 -16.07 25.25
CA GLU A 314 10.56 -14.82 24.50
C GLU A 314 11.72 -13.99 25.03
N ALA A 315 11.77 -13.77 26.35
CA ALA A 315 12.80 -12.96 27.01
C ALA A 315 14.25 -13.44 26.74
N GLN A 316 14.46 -14.74 26.64
CA GLN A 316 15.79 -15.33 26.39
C GLN A 316 16.20 -15.36 24.92
N HIS A 317 15.26 -15.58 23.99
CA HIS A 317 15.58 -15.92 22.60
C HIS A 317 15.34 -14.77 21.59
N LEU A 318 14.73 -13.66 22.02
CA LEU A 318 14.51 -12.48 21.19
C LEU A 318 15.59 -11.40 21.39
N LYS A 319 15.82 -10.61 20.33
CA LYS A 319 16.69 -9.44 20.30
C LYS A 319 16.00 -8.22 20.95
N PRO A 320 16.71 -7.21 21.48
CA PRO A 320 16.10 -6.02 22.08
C PRO A 320 15.04 -5.31 21.20
N VAL A 321 15.24 -5.23 19.88
CA VAL A 321 14.25 -4.63 18.97
C VAL A 321 13.01 -5.53 18.82
N GLU A 322 13.19 -6.84 18.72
CA GLU A 322 12.11 -7.84 18.67
C GLU A 322 11.29 -7.86 19.97
N LEU A 323 11.96 -7.74 21.13
CA LEU A 323 11.33 -7.63 22.45
C LEU A 323 10.49 -6.36 22.59
N VAL A 324 10.98 -5.22 22.06
CA VAL A 324 10.20 -3.99 21.97
C VAL A 324 9.01 -4.16 21.02
N GLY A 325 9.19 -4.81 19.88
CA GLY A 325 8.10 -5.16 18.97
C GLY A 325 7.00 -5.95 19.67
N LEU A 326 7.35 -6.96 20.46
CA LEU A 326 6.40 -7.79 21.19
C LEU A 326 5.64 -7.02 22.29
N LEU A 327 6.34 -6.18 23.06
CA LEU A 327 5.77 -5.38 24.17
C LEU A 327 4.95 -4.16 23.73
N ARG A 328 5.25 -3.62 22.55
CA ARG A 328 4.63 -2.40 22.03
C ARG A 328 3.12 -2.59 21.78
N THR A 329 2.32 -1.56 22.07
CA THR A 329 0.85 -1.65 21.94
C THR A 329 0.41 -1.60 20.48
N GLY A 330 1.08 -0.79 19.66
CA GLY A 330 0.78 -0.64 18.23
C GLY A 330 1.25 -1.79 17.32
N THR A 331 2.00 -2.77 17.81
CA THR A 331 2.44 -3.90 16.99
C THR A 331 1.25 -4.82 16.67
N PRO A 332 0.96 -5.13 15.39
CA PRO A 332 -0.15 -6.02 15.02
C PRO A 332 -0.01 -7.42 15.63
N GLU A 333 -1.12 -8.05 16.04
CA GLU A 333 -1.04 -9.36 16.73
C GLU A 333 -0.41 -10.46 15.85
N ALA A 334 -0.61 -10.42 14.53
CA ALA A 334 0.06 -11.33 13.60
C ALA A 334 1.61 -11.18 13.59
N GLU A 335 2.12 -9.98 13.89
CA GLU A 335 3.56 -9.72 14.06
C GLU A 335 4.03 -10.19 15.45
N LYS A 336 3.22 -9.99 16.49
CA LYS A 336 3.49 -10.55 17.84
C LYS A 336 3.55 -12.08 17.83
N GLU A 337 2.63 -12.75 17.14
CA GLU A 337 2.66 -14.21 16.95
C GLU A 337 3.88 -14.65 16.15
N ALA A 338 4.30 -13.90 15.11
CA ALA A 338 5.53 -14.19 14.38
C ALA A 338 6.79 -14.05 15.26
N LEU A 339 6.81 -13.09 16.20
CA LEU A 339 7.86 -12.91 17.19
C LEU A 339 7.86 -14.06 18.24
N LYS A 340 6.71 -14.44 18.79
CA LYS A 340 6.56 -15.60 19.68
C LYS A 340 7.04 -16.90 18.99
N ALA A 341 6.65 -17.10 17.73
CA ALA A 341 7.11 -18.21 16.89
C ALA A 341 8.62 -18.16 16.63
N THR A 342 9.21 -16.98 16.43
CA THR A 342 10.66 -16.80 16.29
C THR A 342 11.42 -17.19 17.56
N ALA A 343 10.92 -16.82 18.73
CA ALA A 343 11.50 -17.21 20.01
C ALA A 343 11.51 -18.74 20.20
N GLN A 344 10.38 -19.39 19.93
CA GLN A 344 10.25 -20.84 20.04
C GLN A 344 11.09 -21.57 18.97
N ALA A 345 11.16 -21.07 17.73
CA ALA A 345 12.01 -21.63 16.68
C ALA A 345 13.51 -21.57 17.05
N ARG A 346 14.00 -20.48 17.64
CA ARG A 346 15.38 -20.37 18.14
C ARG A 346 15.69 -21.33 19.29
N LYS A 347 14.74 -21.52 20.20
CA LYS A 347 14.83 -22.51 21.29
C LYS A 347 14.86 -23.96 20.78
N ASP A 348 14.04 -24.28 19.77
CA ASP A 348 14.08 -25.61 19.12
C ASP A 348 15.33 -25.79 18.26
N GLN A 349 15.86 -24.71 17.65
CA GLN A 349 17.15 -24.71 16.96
C GLN A 349 18.30 -25.05 17.92
N LEU A 350 18.37 -24.42 19.11
CA LEU A 350 19.36 -24.75 20.15
C LEU A 350 19.30 -26.23 20.54
N LYS A 351 18.09 -26.75 20.79
CA LYS A 351 17.89 -28.18 21.09
C LYS A 351 18.34 -29.10 19.94
N ALA A 352 18.10 -28.71 18.69
CA ALA A 352 18.60 -29.44 17.52
C ALA A 352 20.14 -29.39 17.41
N LEU A 353 20.75 -28.29 17.84
CA LEU A 353 22.20 -28.05 17.85
C LEU A 353 22.89 -29.02 18.82
N ASP A 354 22.38 -29.18 20.05
CA ASP A 354 22.89 -30.16 21.01
C ASP A 354 22.62 -31.61 20.58
N ASN A 355 21.42 -31.94 20.06
CA ASN A 355 21.15 -33.27 19.51
C ASN A 355 22.13 -33.65 18.38
N ALA A 356 22.56 -32.67 17.58
CA ALA A 356 23.55 -32.88 16.52
C ALA A 356 24.98 -33.01 17.06
N LEU A 357 25.29 -32.37 18.20
CA LEU A 357 26.54 -32.59 18.94
C LEU A 357 26.63 -34.00 19.49
N ASP A 358 25.59 -34.54 20.13
CA ASP A 358 25.60 -35.91 20.68
C ASP A 358 26.03 -36.94 19.61
N VAL A 359 25.50 -36.78 18.38
CA VAL A 359 25.90 -37.61 17.23
C VAL A 359 27.33 -37.30 16.77
N HIS A 360 27.74 -36.03 16.69
CA HIS A 360 29.10 -35.64 16.33
C HIS A 360 30.16 -36.20 17.29
N GLN A 361 29.88 -36.16 18.60
CA GLN A 361 30.75 -36.65 19.66
C GLN A 361 30.99 -38.16 19.59
N GLY A 362 30.09 -38.93 18.97
CA GLY A 362 30.32 -40.33 18.62
C GLY A 362 31.46 -40.57 17.61
N GLY A 363 32.00 -39.51 16.99
CA GLY A 363 33.19 -39.57 16.12
C GLY A 363 34.31 -38.59 16.52
N LYS A 364 34.00 -37.42 17.08
CA LYS A 364 34.97 -36.41 17.55
C LYS A 364 34.37 -35.62 18.72
N GLN A 365 34.93 -35.76 19.91
CA GLN A 365 34.36 -35.21 21.16
C GLN A 365 34.46 -33.68 21.22
N ASP A 366 35.62 -33.15 20.85
CA ASP A 366 35.93 -31.72 20.78
C ASP A 366 37.01 -31.43 19.70
N ILE A 367 37.31 -30.14 19.47
CA ILE A 367 38.32 -29.70 18.49
C ILE A 367 39.76 -30.19 18.78
N HIS A 368 40.07 -30.61 20.00
CA HIS A 368 41.38 -31.08 20.44
C HIS A 368 41.54 -32.60 20.35
N THR A 369 40.45 -33.36 20.44
CA THR A 369 40.43 -34.83 20.24
C THR A 369 40.65 -35.22 18.77
N GLU A 370 41.31 -36.35 18.54
CA GLU A 370 41.42 -36.95 17.20
C GLU A 370 40.09 -37.60 16.76
N LEU A 371 39.84 -37.62 15.45
CA LEU A 371 38.67 -38.27 14.85
C LEU A 371 38.69 -39.81 15.00
N THR A 372 37.83 -40.35 15.85
CA THR A 372 37.69 -41.79 16.16
C THR A 372 36.41 -42.40 15.58
N LEU A 373 36.32 -42.47 14.24
CA LEU A 373 35.22 -43.17 13.56
C LEU A 373 35.44 -44.70 13.52
N PRO A 374 34.38 -45.52 13.62
CA PRO A 374 34.49 -46.99 13.67
C PRO A 374 35.17 -47.55 12.41
N ASP A 375 35.91 -48.66 12.55
CA ASP A 375 36.39 -49.38 11.38
C ASP A 375 35.20 -49.97 10.61
N LEU A 376 35.12 -49.69 9.31
CA LEU A 376 33.97 -50.13 8.52
C LEU A 376 34.00 -51.65 8.35
N ALA A 377 35.19 -52.25 8.17
CA ALA A 377 35.47 -53.68 8.05
C ALA A 377 34.65 -54.51 7.03
N GLY A 378 33.65 -53.95 6.35
CA GLY A 378 32.61 -54.62 5.56
C GLY A 378 31.23 -54.67 6.23
N SER A 379 31.07 -54.07 7.42
CA SER A 379 29.80 -53.93 8.15
C SER A 379 28.92 -52.82 7.54
N PRO A 380 27.68 -53.12 7.14
CA PRO A 380 26.71 -52.09 6.74
C PRO A 380 26.34 -51.14 7.90
N GLU A 381 26.33 -51.66 9.13
CA GLU A 381 25.94 -50.92 10.33
C GLU A 381 26.97 -49.84 10.69
N ALA A 382 28.27 -50.16 10.57
CA ALA A 382 29.34 -49.17 10.70
C ALA A 382 29.31 -48.14 9.55
N ALA A 383 28.93 -48.56 8.34
CA ALA A 383 28.79 -47.64 7.21
C ALA A 383 27.62 -46.65 7.39
N ALA A 384 26.49 -47.12 7.90
CA ALA A 384 25.34 -46.29 8.28
C ALA A 384 25.68 -45.35 9.45
N GLN A 385 26.45 -45.81 10.45
CA GLN A 385 26.91 -44.97 11.56
C GLN A 385 27.80 -43.82 11.08
N VAL A 386 28.77 -44.08 10.19
CA VAL A 386 29.63 -43.03 9.61
C VAL A 386 28.85 -42.09 8.68
N ALA A 387 27.87 -42.60 7.93
CA ALA A 387 26.98 -41.76 7.12
C ALA A 387 26.11 -40.83 8.00
N SER A 388 25.53 -41.35 9.07
CA SER A 388 24.76 -40.59 10.05
C SER A 388 25.62 -39.48 10.69
N TRP A 389 26.81 -39.85 11.21
CA TRP A 389 27.78 -38.88 11.74
C TRP A 389 28.15 -37.79 10.73
N ALA A 390 28.43 -38.15 9.47
CA ALA A 390 28.82 -37.19 8.44
C ALA A 390 27.69 -36.24 8.04
N LYS A 391 26.43 -36.67 8.15
CA LYS A 391 25.23 -35.84 7.95
C LYS A 391 25.00 -34.92 9.16
N SER A 392 24.92 -35.47 10.36
CA SER A 392 24.67 -34.70 11.59
C SER A 392 25.78 -33.69 11.91
N THR A 393 27.02 -33.95 11.49
CA THR A 393 28.11 -32.96 11.62
C THR A 393 27.93 -31.76 10.68
N GLY A 394 27.34 -31.95 9.49
CA GLY A 394 26.98 -30.84 8.60
C GLY A 394 25.77 -30.05 9.09
N GLU A 395 24.80 -30.76 9.66
CA GLU A 395 23.65 -30.14 10.34
C GLU A 395 24.11 -29.32 11.56
N LEU A 396 24.98 -29.87 12.40
CA LEU A 396 25.63 -29.17 13.52
C LEU A 396 26.36 -27.90 13.05
N HIS A 397 27.23 -27.99 12.03
CA HIS A 397 27.94 -26.82 11.51
C HIS A 397 26.97 -25.75 10.98
N THR A 398 25.90 -26.15 10.30
CA THR A 398 24.88 -25.23 9.77
C THR A 398 24.14 -24.52 10.91
N LEU A 399 23.63 -25.27 11.88
CA LEU A 399 22.95 -24.76 13.08
C LEU A 399 23.88 -23.85 13.90
N GLN A 400 25.18 -24.18 14.01
CA GLN A 400 26.19 -23.31 14.62
C GLN A 400 26.30 -21.97 13.89
N GLN A 401 26.41 -21.95 12.56
CA GLN A 401 26.49 -20.68 11.80
C GLN A 401 25.21 -19.85 11.89
N GLU A 402 24.04 -20.48 11.83
CA GLU A 402 22.75 -19.81 11.97
C GLU A 402 22.56 -19.20 13.37
N ALA A 403 22.90 -19.94 14.43
CA ALA A 403 22.79 -19.47 15.82
C ALA A 403 23.72 -18.27 16.10
N GLN A 404 24.93 -18.26 15.53
CA GLN A 404 25.85 -17.12 15.64
C GLN A 404 25.26 -15.83 15.04
N GLY A 405 24.28 -15.92 14.12
CA GLY A 405 23.57 -14.78 13.54
C GLY A 405 22.52 -14.11 14.44
N TRP A 406 22.25 -14.65 15.64
CA TRP A 406 21.33 -14.03 16.60
C TRP A 406 21.80 -14.08 18.07
N ILE A 407 22.63 -15.05 18.46
CA ILE A 407 23.00 -15.29 19.87
C ILE A 407 23.62 -14.06 20.56
N HIS A 408 24.50 -13.32 19.86
CA HIS A 408 25.18 -12.11 20.37
C HIS A 408 24.26 -10.89 20.48
N GLU A 409 23.01 -11.01 20.01
CA GLU A 409 22.04 -9.91 19.93
C GLU A 409 20.82 -10.12 20.84
N THR A 410 20.74 -11.21 21.61
CA THR A 410 19.65 -11.45 22.60
C THR A 410 19.95 -10.82 23.96
N LEU A 411 19.04 -10.97 24.94
CA LEU A 411 19.27 -10.50 26.32
C LEU A 411 20.23 -11.36 27.14
N GLN A 412 20.23 -12.68 26.93
CA GLN A 412 21.09 -13.58 27.68
C GLN A 412 22.51 -13.57 27.11
N SER A 413 23.53 -13.67 27.97
CA SER A 413 24.92 -13.69 27.49
C SER A 413 25.15 -14.91 26.60
N PRO A 414 25.88 -14.79 25.46
CA PRO A 414 26.30 -15.94 24.66
C PRO A 414 27.07 -17.00 25.47
N VAL A 415 27.73 -16.58 26.56
CA VAL A 415 28.40 -17.48 27.52
C VAL A 415 27.37 -18.32 28.29
N ASP A 416 26.30 -17.71 28.79
CA ASP A 416 25.26 -18.40 29.56
C ASP A 416 24.40 -19.30 28.65
N ILE A 417 24.13 -18.85 27.42
CA ILE A 417 23.47 -19.69 26.39
C ILE A 417 24.37 -20.87 26.04
N GLY A 418 25.68 -20.68 25.87
CA GLY A 418 26.65 -21.75 25.61
C GLY A 418 26.86 -22.72 26.77
N PHE A 419 26.69 -22.28 28.03
CA PHE A 419 26.67 -23.19 29.18
C PHE A 419 25.38 -24.02 29.26
N ALA A 420 24.25 -23.47 28.82
CA ALA A 420 22.99 -24.20 28.75
C ALA A 420 22.92 -25.13 27.52
N ASN A 421 23.65 -24.83 26.44
CA ASN A 421 23.65 -25.56 25.18
C ASN A 421 25.10 -25.78 24.70
N PRO A 422 25.78 -26.85 25.17
CA PRO A 422 27.23 -27.05 25.02
C PRO A 422 27.74 -27.00 23.58
N ALA A 423 26.89 -27.32 22.60
CA ALA A 423 27.26 -27.36 21.18
C ALA A 423 27.57 -25.97 20.57
N LEU A 424 27.35 -24.89 21.30
CA LEU A 424 27.79 -23.54 20.95
C LEU A 424 29.20 -23.19 21.45
N LEU A 425 29.73 -23.92 22.44
CA LEU A 425 31.05 -23.63 23.03
C LEU A 425 32.16 -23.74 21.99
N ASN A 426 33.17 -22.88 22.10
CA ASN A 426 34.31 -22.84 21.16
C ASN A 426 35.05 -24.19 21.03
N THR A 427 34.98 -25.06 22.05
CA THR A 427 35.55 -26.41 22.04
C THR A 427 34.81 -27.39 21.14
N HIS A 428 33.55 -27.11 20.77
CA HIS A 428 32.70 -27.99 19.95
C HIS A 428 32.32 -27.37 18.59
N GLN A 429 32.91 -26.22 18.24
CA GLN A 429 32.73 -25.59 16.92
C GLN A 429 33.35 -26.44 15.81
N VAL A 430 32.55 -26.79 14.80
CA VAL A 430 33.01 -27.59 13.66
C VAL A 430 33.80 -26.71 12.69
N ASP A 431 35.12 -26.93 12.57
CA ASP A 431 35.92 -26.49 11.41
C ASP A 431 35.84 -27.57 10.30
N PRO A 432 35.10 -27.33 9.20
CA PRO A 432 34.93 -28.36 8.18
C PRO A 432 36.20 -28.66 7.39
N LYS A 433 37.16 -27.73 7.34
CA LYS A 433 38.42 -27.86 6.60
C LYS A 433 39.45 -28.68 7.40
N ALA A 434 39.56 -28.43 8.70
CA ALA A 434 40.34 -29.27 9.60
C ALA A 434 39.75 -30.69 9.64
N LEU A 435 38.44 -30.80 9.87
CA LEU A 435 37.74 -32.09 9.91
C LEU A 435 37.82 -32.86 8.58
N THR A 436 37.78 -32.17 7.43
CA THR A 436 38.02 -32.80 6.12
C THR A 436 39.43 -33.40 6.04
N THR A 437 40.42 -32.81 6.69
CA THR A 437 41.81 -33.33 6.71
C THR A 437 41.91 -34.57 7.58
N GLU A 438 41.31 -34.55 8.78
CA GLU A 438 41.21 -35.71 9.70
C GLU A 438 40.44 -36.88 9.07
N PHE A 439 39.26 -36.61 8.50
CA PHE A 439 38.46 -37.60 7.78
C PHE A 439 39.23 -38.22 6.60
N ASN A 440 39.98 -37.41 5.85
CA ASN A 440 40.85 -37.91 4.78
C ASN A 440 42.07 -38.69 5.29
N ALA A 441 42.46 -38.58 6.58
CA ALA A 441 43.44 -39.45 7.19
C ALA A 441 42.81 -40.81 7.54
N TRP A 442 41.72 -40.82 8.32
CA TRP A 442 40.97 -42.02 8.69
C TRP A 442 40.54 -42.85 7.44
N ALA A 443 39.95 -42.20 6.43
CA ALA A 443 39.44 -42.88 5.24
C ALA A 443 40.54 -43.45 4.31
N LYS A 444 41.83 -43.21 4.56
CA LYS A 444 42.93 -43.92 3.86
C LYS A 444 43.09 -45.36 4.34
N ASN A 445 42.71 -45.65 5.57
CA ASN A 445 42.81 -46.97 6.18
C ASN A 445 41.62 -47.86 5.76
N GLN A 446 40.48 -47.24 5.47
CA GLN A 446 39.22 -47.89 5.08
C GLN A 446 39.22 -48.50 3.67
N LYS A 447 38.61 -49.67 3.48
CA LYS A 447 38.53 -50.31 2.16
C LYS A 447 37.69 -49.47 1.19
N VAL A 448 38.04 -49.49 -0.10
CA VAL A 448 37.31 -48.72 -1.13
C VAL A 448 35.91 -49.30 -1.40
N GLY A 449 35.65 -50.56 -1.08
CA GLY A 449 34.29 -51.13 -1.07
C GLY A 449 33.43 -50.47 0.01
N ASP A 450 33.95 -50.41 1.23
CA ASP A 450 33.21 -49.97 2.41
C ASP A 450 32.91 -48.45 2.35
N LEU A 451 33.84 -47.64 1.83
CA LEU A 451 33.60 -46.22 1.52
C LEU A 451 32.48 -45.99 0.48
N ARG A 452 32.12 -46.99 -0.33
CA ARG A 452 30.97 -46.91 -1.26
C ARG A 452 29.65 -47.20 -0.58
N ALA A 453 29.64 -47.97 0.50
CA ALA A 453 28.45 -48.10 1.33
C ALA A 453 28.15 -46.76 2.00
N VAL A 454 29.12 -46.16 2.70
CA VAL A 454 28.98 -44.82 3.33
C VAL A 454 28.52 -43.76 2.32
N ALA A 455 29.11 -43.72 1.12
CA ALA A 455 28.69 -42.78 0.08
C ALA A 455 27.28 -43.09 -0.47
N GLY A 456 26.89 -44.36 -0.55
CA GLY A 456 25.55 -44.80 -0.96
C GLY A 456 24.46 -44.40 0.04
N GLU A 457 24.69 -44.62 1.34
CA GLU A 457 23.81 -44.13 2.43
C GLU A 457 23.64 -42.60 2.38
N LEU A 458 24.70 -41.87 1.99
CA LEU A 458 24.68 -40.42 1.78
C LEU A 458 24.09 -39.98 0.42
N GLY A 459 23.47 -40.89 -0.34
CA GLY A 459 22.75 -40.60 -1.59
C GLY A 459 23.60 -40.50 -2.85
N MET A 460 24.85 -40.98 -2.84
CA MET A 460 25.72 -40.92 -4.02
C MET A 460 25.17 -41.79 -5.17
N PRO A 461 24.96 -41.24 -6.39
CA PRO A 461 24.63 -42.05 -7.55
C PRO A 461 25.84 -42.88 -8.01
N ASP A 462 25.63 -44.16 -8.31
CA ASP A 462 26.67 -45.08 -8.83
C ASP A 462 27.99 -45.16 -7.99
N PRO A 463 27.96 -45.35 -6.66
CA PRO A 463 29.18 -45.28 -5.85
C PRO A 463 30.20 -46.37 -6.24
N GLY A 464 29.72 -47.51 -6.75
CA GLY A 464 30.53 -48.56 -7.38
C GLY A 464 31.46 -48.09 -8.52
N LYS A 465 31.10 -47.00 -9.21
CA LYS A 465 31.87 -46.43 -10.33
C LYS A 465 32.91 -45.40 -9.87
N ALA A 466 32.78 -44.85 -8.66
CA ALA A 466 33.67 -43.82 -8.11
C ALA A 466 35.02 -44.40 -7.62
N ASN A 467 36.05 -43.54 -7.59
CA ASN A 467 37.36 -43.82 -7.00
C ASN A 467 37.46 -43.27 -5.55
N ARG A 468 38.50 -43.66 -4.80
CA ARG A 468 38.66 -43.28 -3.38
C ARG A 468 38.58 -41.76 -3.15
N ALA A 469 39.24 -40.94 -3.97
CA ALA A 469 39.23 -39.48 -3.80
C ALA A 469 37.84 -38.86 -4.10
N GLN A 470 37.09 -39.44 -5.06
CA GLN A 470 35.71 -39.04 -5.33
C GLN A 470 34.77 -39.41 -4.16
N LEU A 471 34.92 -40.62 -3.60
CA LEU A 471 34.16 -41.06 -2.43
C LEU A 471 34.47 -40.22 -1.19
N GLN A 472 35.76 -40.01 -0.89
CA GLN A 472 36.21 -39.16 0.21
C GLN A 472 35.67 -37.73 0.08
N GLY A 473 35.76 -37.13 -1.11
CA GLY A 473 35.19 -35.81 -1.38
C GLY A 473 33.67 -35.76 -1.22
N TYR A 474 32.95 -36.78 -1.68
CA TYR A 474 31.48 -36.82 -1.60
C TYR A 474 30.98 -36.96 -0.15
N ILE A 475 31.64 -37.81 0.64
CA ILE A 475 31.31 -37.98 2.06
C ILE A 475 31.63 -36.68 2.82
N ALA A 476 32.82 -36.10 2.62
CA ALA A 476 33.22 -34.84 3.25
C ALA A 476 32.32 -33.65 2.85
N ALA A 477 31.78 -33.65 1.63
CA ALA A 477 30.78 -32.66 1.19
C ALA A 477 29.42 -32.77 1.91
N SER A 478 29.25 -33.68 2.87
CA SER A 478 28.10 -33.70 3.78
C SER A 478 28.28 -32.78 4.98
N PHE A 479 29.53 -32.43 5.34
CA PHE A 479 29.85 -31.52 6.45
C PHE A 479 30.71 -30.32 6.03
N ASN A 480 31.33 -30.33 4.85
CA ASN A 480 32.16 -29.24 4.33
C ASN A 480 31.49 -28.52 3.14
N PRO A 481 30.91 -27.32 3.33
CA PRO A 481 30.20 -26.59 2.27
C PRO A 481 31.12 -26.03 1.17
N ALA A 482 32.45 -26.11 1.32
CA ALA A 482 33.39 -25.80 0.24
C ALA A 482 33.56 -26.94 -0.77
N LEU A 483 32.88 -28.08 -0.59
CA LEU A 483 32.90 -29.24 -1.48
C LEU A 483 31.52 -29.45 -2.13
N ASP A 484 31.49 -29.45 -3.45
CA ASP A 484 30.28 -29.57 -4.26
C ASP A 484 30.03 -31.05 -4.65
N LYS A 485 28.94 -31.64 -4.11
CA LYS A 485 28.50 -33.02 -4.38
C LYS A 485 28.20 -33.26 -5.86
N ASP A 486 27.62 -32.29 -6.58
CA ASP A 486 27.23 -32.44 -7.98
C ASP A 486 28.43 -32.27 -8.91
N ALA A 487 29.36 -31.35 -8.61
CA ALA A 487 30.64 -31.29 -9.31
C ALA A 487 31.48 -32.57 -9.09
N ILE A 488 31.33 -33.27 -7.97
CA ILE A 488 31.94 -34.59 -7.74
C ILE A 488 31.22 -35.68 -8.57
N ASN A 489 29.88 -35.71 -8.55
CA ASN A 489 29.07 -36.64 -9.36
C ASN A 489 29.36 -36.49 -10.88
N ALA A 490 29.44 -35.25 -11.37
CA ALA A 490 29.80 -34.96 -12.76
C ALA A 490 31.20 -35.49 -13.13
N LYS A 491 32.18 -35.38 -12.21
CA LYS A 491 33.52 -35.96 -12.40
C LYS A 491 33.50 -37.49 -12.42
N VAL A 492 32.62 -38.14 -11.65
CA VAL A 492 32.41 -39.59 -11.71
C VAL A 492 31.84 -39.98 -13.07
N GLN A 493 30.73 -39.38 -13.51
CA GLN A 493 30.10 -39.73 -14.78
C GLN A 493 31.00 -39.43 -15.99
N ALA A 494 31.74 -38.31 -15.99
CA ALA A 494 32.76 -38.04 -17.02
C ALA A 494 33.89 -39.09 -17.04
N THR A 495 34.29 -39.62 -15.88
CA THR A 495 35.28 -40.71 -15.78
C THR A 495 34.72 -42.03 -16.33
N VAL A 496 33.44 -42.31 -16.08
CA VAL A 496 32.72 -43.49 -16.62
C VAL A 496 32.62 -43.41 -18.13
N ALA A 497 32.11 -42.30 -18.68
CA ALA A 497 31.99 -42.07 -20.11
C ALA A 497 33.34 -42.19 -20.83
N LYS A 498 34.41 -41.62 -20.26
CA LYS A 498 35.78 -41.74 -20.81
C LYS A 498 36.28 -43.19 -20.83
N LYS A 499 35.96 -44.00 -19.81
CA LYS A 499 36.29 -45.44 -19.80
C LYS A 499 35.46 -46.24 -20.82
N GLN A 500 34.18 -45.95 -20.96
CA GLN A 500 33.30 -46.60 -21.94
C GLN A 500 33.72 -46.28 -23.38
N ALA A 501 34.03 -45.02 -23.68
CA ALA A 501 34.58 -44.62 -24.98
C ALA A 501 35.92 -45.32 -25.30
N ALA A 502 36.82 -45.43 -24.32
CA ALA A 502 38.09 -46.15 -24.48
C ALA A 502 37.91 -47.67 -24.65
N ALA A 503 36.87 -48.26 -24.04
CA ALA A 503 36.52 -49.68 -24.24
C ALA A 503 35.92 -49.92 -25.64
N ALA A 504 35.01 -49.06 -26.09
CA ALA A 504 34.43 -49.12 -27.44
C ALA A 504 35.51 -48.97 -28.53
N ALA A 505 36.45 -48.03 -28.35
CA ALA A 505 37.59 -47.84 -29.25
C ALA A 505 38.50 -49.08 -29.31
N LYS A 506 38.66 -49.83 -28.22
CA LYS A 506 39.41 -51.11 -28.21
C LYS A 506 38.64 -52.29 -28.81
N ALA A 507 37.32 -52.29 -28.75
CA ALA A 507 36.50 -53.33 -29.37
C ALA A 507 36.43 -53.19 -30.92
N ALA A 508 36.61 -51.97 -31.43
CA ALA A 508 36.48 -51.64 -32.85
C ALA A 508 37.76 -51.87 -33.69
N SER A 509 38.62 -52.85 -33.34
CA SER A 509 39.87 -53.10 -34.09
C SER A 509 40.35 -54.55 -34.09
N PRO A 510 39.92 -55.33 -35.09
CA PRO A 510 40.77 -56.23 -35.87
C PRO A 510 41.13 -55.60 -37.23
N LEU A 511 42.29 -55.96 -37.78
CA LEU A 511 42.80 -55.58 -39.12
C LEU A 511 43.18 -54.09 -39.33
N ALA A 512 44.46 -53.78 -39.08
CA ALA A 512 45.21 -52.77 -39.83
C ALA A 512 46.67 -53.25 -39.97
N SER A 513 47.21 -53.28 -41.19
CA SER A 513 48.60 -53.67 -41.47
C SER A 513 49.59 -52.52 -41.26
N ASP A 514 50.87 -52.85 -41.06
CA ASP A 514 51.93 -51.91 -40.65
C ASP A 514 52.25 -50.77 -41.64
N GLU A 515 51.69 -50.78 -42.85
CA GLU A 515 51.93 -49.76 -43.89
C GLU A 515 51.41 -48.37 -43.49
N ALA A 516 50.31 -48.29 -42.73
CA ALA A 516 49.73 -47.02 -42.29
C ALA A 516 50.64 -46.25 -41.30
N VAL A 517 51.49 -46.95 -40.54
CA VAL A 517 52.31 -46.37 -39.46
C VAL A 517 53.53 -45.61 -40.01
N ASN A 518 54.06 -46.03 -41.16
CA ASN A 518 55.21 -45.37 -41.79
C ASN A 518 54.83 -44.07 -42.53
N ALA A 519 53.58 -43.93 -42.98
CA ALA A 519 53.10 -42.75 -43.69
C ALA A 519 53.04 -41.46 -42.83
N LEU A 520 52.92 -41.58 -41.50
CA LEU A 520 52.72 -40.43 -40.61
C LEU A 520 54.01 -39.85 -39.98
N LYS A 521 55.13 -40.56 -40.05
CA LYS A 521 56.40 -40.14 -39.40
C LYS A 521 57.19 -39.07 -40.17
N SER A 522 56.80 -38.72 -41.39
CA SER A 522 57.59 -37.92 -42.34
C SER A 522 57.18 -36.45 -42.47
N LYS A 523 56.17 -35.97 -41.72
CA LYS A 523 55.52 -34.68 -42.03
C LYS A 523 55.29 -33.69 -40.88
N LEU A 524 55.95 -33.86 -39.73
CA LEU A 524 55.95 -32.85 -38.66
C LEU A 524 57.31 -32.78 -37.92
N ALA A 525 58.32 -32.27 -38.62
CA ALA A 525 59.63 -31.93 -38.05
C ALA A 525 60.17 -30.64 -38.72
N SER A 526 60.91 -29.82 -37.97
CA SER A 526 61.18 -28.39 -38.23
C SER A 526 59.92 -27.51 -38.18
N SER A 527 59.98 -26.24 -37.75
CA SER A 527 61.14 -25.37 -37.53
C SER A 527 61.26 -24.84 -36.09
N THR A 528 62.43 -24.29 -35.74
CA THR A 528 62.78 -23.72 -34.44
C THR A 528 63.44 -22.34 -34.59
N GLY A 529 63.18 -21.45 -33.62
CA GLY A 529 63.90 -20.18 -33.39
C GLY A 529 63.19 -19.37 -32.29
N THR A 530 63.80 -18.85 -31.20
CA THR A 530 65.03 -18.02 -30.99
C THR A 530 64.87 -16.58 -31.51
N ALA A 531 65.08 -15.51 -30.73
CA ALA A 531 65.58 -15.40 -29.34
C ALA A 531 65.26 -14.04 -28.64
N SER A 532 65.64 -13.97 -27.34
CA SER A 532 66.09 -12.77 -26.58
C SER A 532 65.07 -11.79 -25.95
N ALA A 533 65.54 -11.08 -24.91
CA ALA A 533 64.81 -10.20 -23.97
C ALA A 533 65.79 -9.15 -23.34
N PRO A 534 65.52 -8.60 -22.12
CA PRO A 534 64.77 -7.39 -21.74
C PRO A 534 65.70 -6.12 -21.80
N PRO A 535 65.98 -5.24 -20.78
CA PRO A 535 65.38 -4.87 -19.45
C PRO A 535 64.15 -3.93 -19.58
N ALA A 536 63.43 -3.45 -18.55
CA ALA A 536 63.44 -3.54 -17.06
C ALA A 536 64.27 -2.53 -16.21
N ALA A 537 63.57 -1.57 -15.56
CA ALA A 537 63.87 -0.91 -14.26
C ALA A 537 62.62 -0.13 -13.78
N ALA A 538 62.13 -0.01 -12.53
CA ALA A 538 62.55 -0.37 -11.15
C ALA A 538 63.00 0.81 -10.24
N ALA A 539 62.48 0.81 -8.99
CA ALA A 539 62.73 1.75 -7.87
C ALA A 539 62.26 3.23 -8.03
N GLY A 540 61.95 3.98 -6.96
CA GLY A 540 61.74 3.56 -5.56
C GLY A 540 61.69 4.70 -4.52
N ALA A 541 60.83 4.52 -3.49
CA ALA A 541 60.87 5.04 -2.11
C ALA A 541 60.99 6.56 -1.76
N ALA A 542 60.08 6.96 -0.85
CA ALA A 542 60.23 7.93 0.25
C ALA A 542 60.38 9.45 -0.03
N GLY A 543 59.89 10.27 0.93
CA GLY A 543 60.12 11.72 1.00
C GLY A 543 58.93 12.51 1.56
N THR A 544 59.07 13.10 2.75
CA THR A 544 58.11 14.06 3.34
C THR A 544 58.58 15.50 3.10
N GLY A 545 57.65 16.44 2.90
CA GLY A 545 58.01 17.87 2.78
C GLY A 545 56.82 18.80 2.53
N GLY A 546 56.59 19.76 3.43
CA GLY A 546 55.64 20.85 3.23
C GLY A 546 56.30 22.05 2.55
N LEU A 547 55.70 22.58 1.48
CA LEU A 547 56.26 23.68 0.69
C LEU A 547 56.19 25.04 1.43
N THR A 548 57.36 25.68 1.61
CA THR A 548 57.52 26.99 2.26
C THR A 548 56.87 28.12 1.45
N GLN A 549 56.59 29.25 2.10
CA GLN A 549 55.94 30.41 1.46
C GLN A 549 56.74 30.97 0.27
N GLU A 550 58.07 30.94 0.34
CA GLU A 550 58.98 31.42 -0.70
C GLU A 550 58.87 30.59 -1.99
N SER A 551 58.80 29.26 -1.88
CA SER A 551 58.63 28.36 -3.03
C SER A 551 57.34 28.63 -3.83
N LYS A 552 56.28 29.13 -3.15
CA LYS A 552 55.01 29.51 -3.79
C LYS A 552 55.10 30.85 -4.52
N VAL A 553 55.86 31.81 -3.98
CA VAL A 553 56.16 33.09 -4.66
C VAL A 553 57.00 32.84 -5.91
N GLU A 554 58.03 31.99 -5.82
CA GLU A 554 58.89 31.66 -6.96
C GLU A 554 58.15 30.92 -8.08
N ALA A 555 57.24 29.99 -7.72
CA ALA A 555 56.35 29.33 -8.67
C ALA A 555 55.39 30.32 -9.37
N ALA A 556 54.78 31.24 -8.62
CA ALA A 556 53.88 32.27 -9.19
C ALA A 556 54.62 33.21 -10.17
N ILE A 557 55.87 33.59 -9.87
CA ILE A 557 56.70 34.40 -10.78
C ILE A 557 57.06 33.61 -12.05
N LYS A 558 57.41 32.31 -11.93
CA LYS A 558 57.62 31.42 -13.10
C LYS A 558 56.35 31.22 -13.94
N MET A 559 55.16 31.45 -13.38
CA MET A 559 53.88 31.46 -14.10
C MET A 559 53.45 32.86 -14.58
N GLY A 560 54.34 33.87 -14.54
CA GLY A 560 54.12 35.19 -15.11
C GLY A 560 53.46 36.22 -14.20
N ALA A 561 53.24 35.94 -12.92
CA ALA A 561 52.82 36.96 -11.96
C ALA A 561 53.97 37.93 -11.66
N SER A 562 53.68 39.24 -11.60
CA SER A 562 54.70 40.21 -11.15
C SER A 562 55.12 39.95 -9.69
N PRO A 563 56.34 40.32 -9.26
CA PRO A 563 56.81 40.05 -7.90
C PRO A 563 55.86 40.56 -6.80
N VAL A 564 55.25 41.74 -7.01
CA VAL A 564 54.27 42.33 -6.10
C VAL A 564 52.96 41.52 -6.05
N GLN A 565 52.50 40.97 -7.18
CA GLN A 565 51.33 40.09 -7.20
C GLN A 565 51.62 38.74 -6.54
N ALA A 566 52.79 38.14 -6.81
CA ALA A 566 53.20 36.87 -6.22
C ALA A 566 53.31 36.94 -4.69
N GLN A 567 53.88 38.02 -4.14
CA GLN A 567 53.90 38.26 -2.69
C GLN A 567 52.48 38.48 -2.12
N LYS A 568 51.61 39.23 -2.83
CA LYS A 568 50.25 39.54 -2.38
C LYS A 568 49.32 38.31 -2.37
N LEU A 569 49.51 37.38 -3.30
CA LEU A 569 48.87 36.05 -3.31
C LEU A 569 49.32 35.16 -2.14
N ALA A 570 50.49 35.41 -1.54
CA ALA A 570 51.06 34.58 -0.49
C ALA A 570 50.71 35.01 0.95
N GLN A 571 50.08 36.18 1.17
CA GLN A 571 49.96 36.81 2.51
C GLN A 571 48.54 37.25 2.94
N ALA A 572 47.50 37.03 2.14
CA ALA A 572 46.19 37.66 2.35
C ALA A 572 45.27 36.97 3.39
N ALA A 573 45.56 37.09 4.69
CA ALA A 573 44.59 36.78 5.77
C ALA A 573 44.87 37.45 7.13
N THR A 574 44.19 38.57 7.47
CA THR A 574 43.47 38.86 8.76
C THR A 574 43.17 40.36 8.99
N ALA A 575 41.99 40.67 9.59
CA ALA A 575 41.51 41.92 10.25
C ALA A 575 41.60 43.29 9.51
N GLY A 576 40.68 44.26 9.63
CA GLY A 576 39.37 44.45 10.30
C GLY A 576 38.77 45.82 9.84
N PRO A 577 37.78 46.49 10.49
CA PRO A 577 36.94 46.10 11.64
C PRO A 577 35.40 46.36 11.48
N THR A 578 34.61 45.74 12.38
CA THR A 578 33.26 46.12 12.90
C THR A 578 32.21 46.89 12.07
N LYS A 579 31.13 46.18 11.68
CA LYS A 579 29.72 46.56 11.93
C LYS A 579 28.85 45.29 12.02
N PRO A 580 27.67 45.29 12.67
CA PRO A 580 26.92 44.06 12.95
C PRO A 580 26.21 43.50 11.71
N ILE A 581 26.33 42.19 11.49
CA ILE A 581 25.68 41.42 10.42
C ILE A 581 25.01 40.19 11.07
N PRO A 582 23.84 39.71 10.59
CA PRO A 582 23.16 38.54 11.17
C PRO A 582 24.02 37.27 11.19
N LYS A 583 23.67 36.34 12.09
CA LYS A 583 24.35 35.04 12.21
C LYS A 583 24.34 34.29 10.87
N ALA A 584 25.53 33.96 10.37
CA ALA A 584 25.69 33.19 9.14
C ALA A 584 25.06 31.79 9.24
N PRO A 585 24.66 31.16 8.12
CA PRO A 585 24.11 29.81 8.11
C PRO A 585 25.05 28.80 8.77
N LYS A 586 24.49 27.83 9.52
CA LYS A 586 25.27 26.68 10.00
C LYS A 586 25.81 25.91 8.78
N LYS A 587 27.11 25.58 8.83
CA LYS A 587 27.78 24.74 7.81
C LYS A 587 27.02 23.41 7.65
N PRO A 588 26.76 22.91 6.42
CA PRO A 588 26.06 21.66 6.21
C PRO A 588 26.68 20.49 6.97
N ALA A 589 25.84 19.53 7.41
CA ALA A 589 26.29 18.32 8.06
C ALA A 589 27.13 17.46 7.10
N ALA A 590 28.13 16.73 7.62
CA ALA A 590 28.97 15.87 6.79
C ALA A 590 28.12 14.74 6.14
N PRO A 591 28.26 14.47 4.83
CA PRO A 591 27.51 13.41 4.17
C PRO A 591 27.67 12.05 4.86
N GLY A 592 26.55 11.39 5.16
CA GLY A 592 26.52 10.10 5.88
C GLY A 592 26.52 10.18 7.41
N SER A 593 26.73 11.36 8.01
CA SER A 593 26.57 11.56 9.46
C SER A 593 25.11 11.41 9.91
N PHE A 594 24.87 11.14 11.20
CA PHE A 594 23.53 11.01 11.79
C PHE A 594 22.63 12.21 11.45
N ASN A 595 23.10 13.44 11.70
CA ASN A 595 22.36 14.66 11.34
C ASN A 595 22.10 14.77 9.83
N GLY A 596 23.03 14.29 8.98
CA GLY A 596 22.82 14.24 7.53
C GLY A 596 21.75 13.23 7.11
N LYS A 597 21.66 12.06 7.79
CA LYS A 597 20.60 11.07 7.57
C LYS A 597 19.24 11.59 8.03
N VAL A 598 19.16 12.22 9.20
CA VAL A 598 17.92 12.85 9.72
C VAL A 598 17.48 14.01 8.81
N GLN A 599 18.41 14.83 8.30
CA GLN A 599 18.08 15.88 7.33
C GLN A 599 17.62 15.31 5.98
N ALA A 600 18.18 14.19 5.51
CA ALA A 600 17.70 13.51 4.32
C ALA A 600 16.27 12.94 4.51
N LEU A 601 15.99 12.31 5.65
CA LEU A 601 14.65 11.80 5.99
C LEU A 601 13.61 12.93 6.09
N ILE A 602 13.96 14.06 6.73
CA ILE A 602 13.08 15.24 6.81
C ILE A 602 12.84 15.83 5.42
N ALA A 603 13.87 15.91 4.57
CA ALA A 603 13.72 16.38 3.19
C ALA A 603 12.84 15.43 2.36
N ASP A 604 12.97 14.12 2.53
CA ASP A 604 12.11 13.12 1.86
C ASP A 604 10.64 13.20 2.33
N LEU A 605 10.39 13.33 3.63
CA LEU A 605 9.04 13.53 4.18
C LEU A 605 8.43 14.85 3.70
N GLN A 606 9.22 15.93 3.62
CA GLN A 606 8.80 17.20 3.02
C GLN A 606 8.50 17.06 1.52
N GLN A 607 9.31 16.31 0.77
CA GLN A 607 9.12 16.08 -0.66
C GLN A 607 7.88 15.21 -0.96
N VAL A 608 7.62 14.18 -0.12
CA VAL A 608 6.39 13.38 -0.18
C VAL A 608 5.18 14.26 0.12
N LYS A 609 5.18 15.00 1.25
CA LYS A 609 4.07 15.90 1.63
C LYS A 609 3.81 16.98 0.57
N ALA A 610 4.86 17.59 0.02
CA ALA A 610 4.74 18.57 -1.05
C ALA A 610 4.09 17.99 -2.31
N THR A 611 4.40 16.74 -2.64
CA THR A 611 3.81 16.09 -3.82
C THR A 611 2.35 15.68 -3.55
N SER A 612 2.02 15.18 -2.35
CA SER A 612 0.64 14.80 -1.99
C SER A 612 -0.29 15.98 -1.74
N GLN A 613 0.25 17.16 -1.44
CA GLN A 613 -0.52 18.40 -1.29
C GLN A 613 -0.92 19.02 -2.64
N ASP A 614 -0.06 18.90 -3.65
CA ASP A 614 -0.24 19.61 -4.93
C ASP A 614 -0.81 18.74 -6.06
N VAL A 615 -0.66 17.41 -5.98
CA VAL A 615 -1.26 16.46 -6.93
C VAL A 615 -2.70 16.17 -6.50
N PRO A 616 -3.72 16.44 -7.34
CA PRO A 616 -5.12 16.15 -6.99
C PRO A 616 -5.33 14.67 -6.65
N ALA A 617 -6.10 14.42 -5.60
CA ALA A 617 -6.53 13.08 -5.24
C ALA A 617 -7.31 12.41 -6.39
N ARG A 618 -7.20 11.08 -6.50
CA ARG A 618 -7.98 10.30 -7.45
C ARG A 618 -9.45 10.28 -7.01
N ILE A 619 -10.27 11.05 -7.72
CA ILE A 619 -11.74 10.97 -7.70
C ILE A 619 -12.16 9.60 -8.26
N ASP A 620 -13.32 9.09 -7.85
CA ASP A 620 -13.92 7.88 -8.41
C ASP A 620 -14.13 7.96 -9.94
N SER A 621 -14.03 6.80 -10.62
CA SER A 621 -14.13 6.74 -12.09
C SER A 621 -15.50 7.04 -12.63
N ASP A 622 -16.56 6.71 -11.90
CA ASP A 622 -17.94 6.82 -12.36
C ASP A 622 -18.46 8.25 -12.13
N VAL A 623 -17.96 8.89 -11.08
CA VAL A 623 -18.08 10.35 -10.88
C VAL A 623 -17.48 11.10 -12.08
N VAL A 624 -16.22 10.85 -12.45
CA VAL A 624 -15.62 11.46 -13.66
C VAL A 624 -16.29 10.96 -14.95
N GLY A 625 -16.86 9.76 -14.93
CA GLY A 625 -17.72 9.19 -15.97
C GLY A 625 -19.00 10.00 -16.20
N SER A 626 -19.60 10.57 -15.15
CA SER A 626 -20.77 11.44 -15.24
C SER A 626 -20.47 12.86 -15.77
N TRP A 627 -19.22 13.36 -15.59
CA TRP A 627 -18.89 14.76 -15.85
C TRP A 627 -19.00 15.16 -17.33
N SER A 628 -19.66 16.28 -17.61
CA SER A 628 -19.66 16.90 -18.93
C SER A 628 -18.45 17.85 -19.07
N PHE A 629 -17.44 17.43 -19.82
CA PHE A 629 -16.34 18.32 -20.22
C PHE A 629 -16.79 19.16 -21.42
N GLY A 630 -17.07 20.45 -21.19
CA GLY A 630 -17.57 21.38 -22.20
C GLY A 630 -16.57 21.66 -23.34
N ALA A 631 -16.92 22.60 -24.22
CA ALA A 631 -16.11 22.96 -25.38
C ALA A 631 -14.65 23.30 -24.99
N GLY A 632 -13.69 22.53 -25.51
CA GLY A 632 -12.28 22.64 -25.16
C GLY A 632 -11.53 23.66 -26.01
N THR A 633 -10.50 24.27 -25.41
CA THR A 633 -9.55 25.15 -26.11
C THR A 633 -8.30 24.38 -26.54
N PRO A 634 -7.80 24.49 -27.79
CA PRO A 634 -6.58 23.81 -28.22
C PRO A 634 -5.36 24.20 -27.39
N ALA A 635 -4.58 23.21 -26.95
CA ALA A 635 -3.53 23.38 -25.95
C ALA A 635 -2.14 23.03 -26.51
N ASN A 636 -1.34 24.06 -26.81
CA ASN A 636 0.02 23.91 -27.36
C ASN A 636 1.06 23.55 -26.27
N LEU A 637 0.85 22.45 -25.56
CA LEU A 637 1.68 21.95 -24.46
C LEU A 637 2.81 20.99 -24.94
N GLY A 638 3.14 21.01 -26.22
CA GLY A 638 4.14 20.13 -26.84
C GLY A 638 3.65 18.69 -27.09
N GLY A 639 4.57 17.84 -27.55
CA GLY A 639 4.31 16.45 -27.96
C GLY A 639 3.60 16.31 -29.32
N THR A 640 3.56 15.09 -29.85
CA THR A 640 3.11 14.79 -31.23
C THR A 640 1.60 14.85 -31.44
N TYR A 641 0.81 14.60 -30.38
CA TYR A 641 -0.64 14.43 -30.47
C TYR A 641 -1.41 15.62 -29.91
N SER A 642 -2.58 15.86 -30.51
CA SER A 642 -3.48 16.98 -30.20
C SER A 642 -4.00 16.93 -28.78
N LYS A 643 -4.03 18.10 -28.15
CA LYS A 643 -4.42 18.31 -26.76
C LYS A 643 -5.41 19.48 -26.68
N SER A 644 -6.34 19.41 -25.74
CA SER A 644 -7.24 20.53 -25.42
C SER A 644 -7.43 20.68 -23.92
N LEU A 645 -7.59 21.93 -23.48
CA LEU A 645 -7.96 22.27 -22.10
C LEU A 645 -9.46 22.47 -22.00
N HIS A 646 -10.06 21.86 -20.99
CA HIS A 646 -11.49 21.91 -20.67
C HIS A 646 -11.65 22.41 -19.22
N SER A 647 -12.83 22.95 -18.91
CA SER A 647 -13.26 23.13 -17.53
C SER A 647 -14.08 21.92 -17.09
N ALA A 648 -13.81 21.41 -15.89
CA ALA A 648 -14.64 20.43 -15.20
C ALA A 648 -15.81 21.12 -14.46
N PRO A 649 -16.82 20.37 -13.96
CA PRO A 649 -17.97 20.94 -13.25
C PRO A 649 -17.62 21.71 -11.97
N ASP A 650 -16.47 21.42 -11.35
CA ASP A 650 -15.92 22.12 -10.19
C ASP A 650 -15.16 23.42 -10.56
N GLY A 651 -15.15 23.79 -11.84
CA GLY A 651 -14.39 24.94 -12.36
C GLY A 651 -12.87 24.71 -12.47
N SER A 652 -12.36 23.51 -12.19
CA SER A 652 -10.95 23.18 -12.36
C SER A 652 -10.60 22.94 -13.84
N SER A 653 -9.33 23.17 -14.20
CA SER A 653 -8.85 22.97 -15.57
C SER A 653 -8.31 21.56 -15.78
N TRP A 654 -8.78 20.90 -16.82
CA TRP A 654 -8.42 19.53 -17.18
C TRP A 654 -7.87 19.47 -18.60
N LEU A 655 -6.89 18.59 -18.81
CA LEU A 655 -6.29 18.28 -20.10
C LEU A 655 -6.97 17.04 -20.69
N PHE A 656 -7.46 17.15 -21.92
CA PHE A 656 -7.87 16.02 -22.76
C PHE A 656 -6.78 15.73 -23.79
N LYS A 657 -6.46 14.44 -23.98
CA LYS A 657 -5.61 13.92 -25.05
C LYS A 657 -6.45 12.95 -25.90
N ALA A 658 -6.66 13.29 -27.17
CA ALA A 658 -7.41 12.41 -28.06
C ALA A 658 -6.59 11.15 -28.38
N ASP A 659 -7.20 9.97 -28.24
CA ASP A 659 -6.59 8.69 -28.57
C ASP A 659 -6.61 8.47 -30.10
N HIS A 660 -5.52 7.94 -30.66
CA HIS A 660 -5.35 7.71 -32.09
C HIS A 660 -5.31 6.22 -32.47
N ASN A 661 -5.66 5.34 -31.53
CA ASN A 661 -5.56 3.88 -31.61
C ASN A 661 -6.77 3.20 -30.93
N GLY A 662 -7.96 3.80 -31.04
CA GLY A 662 -9.23 3.21 -30.60
C GLY A 662 -9.50 3.23 -29.08
N GLY A 663 -8.75 4.03 -28.31
CA GLY A 663 -8.87 4.12 -26.84
C GLY A 663 -7.83 3.31 -26.07
N VAL A 664 -7.00 2.51 -26.74
CA VAL A 664 -6.01 1.62 -26.11
C VAL A 664 -4.93 2.40 -25.34
N ILE A 665 -4.52 3.57 -25.83
CA ILE A 665 -3.51 4.42 -25.16
C ILE A 665 -4.16 5.11 -23.96
N ALA A 666 -5.40 5.56 -24.08
CA ALA A 666 -6.17 6.13 -22.97
C ALA A 666 -6.36 5.10 -21.83
N HIS A 667 -6.75 3.86 -22.14
CA HIS A 667 -6.83 2.78 -21.14
C HIS A 667 -5.47 2.49 -20.50
N SER A 668 -4.39 2.46 -21.31
CA SER A 668 -3.02 2.26 -20.82
C SER A 668 -2.60 3.37 -19.86
N GLU A 669 -2.82 4.64 -20.20
CA GLU A 669 -2.44 5.79 -19.37
C GLU A 669 -3.28 5.88 -18.08
N ALA A 670 -4.59 5.62 -18.17
CA ALA A 670 -5.49 5.59 -17.02
C ALA A 670 -5.14 4.47 -16.02
N ALA A 671 -4.93 3.24 -16.52
CA ALA A 671 -4.55 2.10 -15.70
C ALA A 671 -3.14 2.26 -15.10
N ALA A 672 -2.18 2.82 -15.85
CA ALA A 672 -0.85 3.12 -15.33
C ALA A 672 -0.90 4.19 -14.22
N SER A 673 -1.69 5.26 -14.40
CA SER A 673 -1.92 6.28 -13.36
C SER A 673 -2.50 5.67 -12.09
N HIS A 674 -3.53 4.81 -12.20
CA HIS A 674 -4.13 4.14 -11.05
C HIS A 674 -3.14 3.20 -10.36
N ALA A 675 -2.40 2.39 -11.13
CA ALA A 675 -1.37 1.48 -10.63
C ALA A 675 -0.27 2.20 -9.84
N LEU A 676 0.25 3.32 -10.37
CA LEU A 676 1.26 4.14 -9.70
C LEU A 676 0.74 4.71 -8.37
N SER A 677 -0.50 5.21 -8.36
CA SER A 677 -1.16 5.74 -7.15
C SER A 677 -1.27 4.68 -6.04
N LEU A 678 -1.70 3.46 -6.38
CA LEU A 678 -1.78 2.34 -5.41
C LEU A 678 -0.41 1.89 -4.91
N GLY A 679 0.62 1.94 -5.77
CA GLY A 679 2.01 1.70 -5.38
C GLY A 679 2.66 2.80 -4.53
N GLY A 680 1.94 3.88 -4.19
CA GLY A 680 2.50 5.04 -3.48
C GLY A 680 3.51 5.85 -4.31
N VAL A 681 3.47 5.73 -5.64
CA VAL A 681 4.27 6.57 -6.55
C VAL A 681 3.41 7.74 -7.00
N PRO A 682 3.82 9.00 -6.77
CA PRO A 682 3.03 10.16 -7.17
C PRO A 682 2.73 10.16 -8.67
N ALA A 683 1.45 10.22 -9.00
CA ALA A 683 0.92 10.24 -10.37
C ALA A 683 -0.31 11.14 -10.42
N VAL A 684 -0.43 11.94 -11.47
CA VAL A 684 -1.67 12.68 -11.75
C VAL A 684 -2.78 11.67 -12.06
N PRO A 685 -4.01 11.82 -11.52
CA PRO A 685 -5.10 10.89 -11.80
C PRO A 685 -5.57 11.04 -13.26
N VAL A 686 -5.50 9.94 -14.01
CA VAL A 686 -5.92 9.84 -15.42
C VAL A 686 -7.12 8.90 -15.54
N TYR A 687 -8.05 9.23 -16.43
CA TYR A 687 -9.29 8.49 -16.72
C TYR A 687 -9.49 8.39 -18.22
N VAL A 688 -10.25 7.39 -18.67
CA VAL A 688 -10.73 7.31 -20.07
C VAL A 688 -12.05 8.05 -20.19
N LYS A 689 -12.20 8.84 -21.26
CA LYS A 689 -13.42 9.62 -21.51
C LYS A 689 -13.63 9.82 -23.00
N GLU A 690 -14.89 9.88 -23.43
CA GLU A 690 -15.22 10.46 -24.74
C GLU A 690 -15.49 11.96 -24.59
N VAL A 691 -14.83 12.78 -25.40
CA VAL A 691 -15.02 14.24 -25.43
C VAL A 691 -15.13 14.69 -26.89
N GLY A 692 -16.28 15.25 -27.26
CA GLY A 692 -16.54 15.76 -28.62
C GLY A 692 -16.48 14.68 -29.72
N GLY A 693 -17.02 13.49 -29.46
CA GLY A 693 -17.03 12.38 -30.44
C GLY A 693 -15.68 11.66 -30.57
N LYS A 694 -14.77 11.81 -29.61
CA LYS A 694 -13.44 11.19 -29.60
C LYS A 694 -13.13 10.58 -28.24
N VAL A 695 -12.75 9.31 -28.22
CA VAL A 695 -12.20 8.66 -27.03
C VAL A 695 -10.79 9.21 -26.76
N GLY A 696 -10.43 9.36 -25.50
CA GLY A 696 -9.13 9.87 -25.08
C GLY A 696 -8.91 9.76 -23.57
N SER A 697 -7.77 10.25 -23.10
CA SER A 697 -7.49 10.39 -21.67
C SER A 697 -7.83 11.80 -21.18
N VAL A 698 -8.42 11.89 -19.98
CA VAL A 698 -8.61 13.15 -19.23
C VAL A 698 -7.82 13.11 -17.92
N GLN A 699 -7.22 14.24 -17.58
CA GLN A 699 -6.47 14.44 -16.33
C GLN A 699 -6.56 15.91 -15.84
N PRO A 700 -6.51 16.20 -14.54
CA PRO A 700 -6.46 17.56 -14.05
C PRO A 700 -5.10 18.22 -14.33
N MET A 701 -5.10 19.55 -14.46
CA MET A 701 -3.89 20.36 -14.56
C MET A 701 -3.33 20.71 -13.18
N LEU A 702 -2.03 20.50 -12.98
CA LEU A 702 -1.34 20.85 -11.74
C LEU A 702 -1.15 22.37 -11.61
N LYS A 703 -1.74 22.97 -10.58
CA LYS A 703 -1.64 24.42 -10.33
C LYS A 703 -0.23 24.77 -9.85
N GLY A 704 0.39 25.78 -10.47
CA GLY A 704 1.71 26.29 -10.09
C GLY A 704 2.90 25.36 -10.36
N ALA A 705 2.71 24.24 -11.06
CA ALA A 705 3.79 23.33 -11.40
C ALA A 705 4.74 23.89 -12.48
N SER A 706 5.98 23.40 -12.50
CA SER A 706 7.05 23.81 -13.42
C SER A 706 7.83 22.59 -13.93
N HIS A 707 8.56 22.70 -15.04
CA HIS A 707 9.40 21.59 -15.51
C HIS A 707 10.58 21.34 -14.57
N PHE A 708 10.91 20.06 -14.36
CA PHE A 708 12.09 19.67 -13.59
C PHE A 708 13.40 20.04 -14.31
N ALA A 709 14.42 20.41 -13.54
CA ALA A 709 15.73 20.76 -14.08
C ALA A 709 16.42 19.50 -14.66
N SER A 710 16.92 19.57 -15.89
CA SER A 710 17.51 18.41 -16.60
C SER A 710 18.97 18.11 -16.24
N ASP A 711 19.59 18.90 -15.36
CA ASP A 711 21.02 18.89 -15.02
C ASP A 711 21.29 18.21 -13.66
N PRO A 712 21.90 17.00 -13.64
CA PRO A 712 22.12 16.24 -12.41
C PRO A 712 23.06 16.90 -11.39
N HIS A 713 23.91 17.83 -11.80
CA HIS A 713 24.75 18.61 -10.86
C HIS A 713 23.95 19.61 -10.02
N LYS A 714 22.66 19.82 -10.34
CA LYS A 714 21.74 20.70 -9.60
C LYS A 714 20.66 19.95 -8.80
N TRP A 715 20.66 18.62 -8.81
CA TRP A 715 19.64 17.82 -8.11
C TRP A 715 19.96 17.70 -6.63
N SER A 716 18.93 17.87 -5.79
CA SER A 716 19.03 17.61 -4.36
C SER A 716 18.95 16.11 -4.04
N GLN A 717 19.27 15.73 -2.80
CA GLN A 717 19.14 14.34 -2.36
C GLN A 717 17.69 13.83 -2.46
N SER A 718 16.69 14.63 -2.09
CA SER A 718 15.28 14.25 -2.18
C SER A 718 14.75 14.23 -3.63
N ASP A 719 15.35 15.00 -4.54
CA ASP A 719 15.09 14.86 -5.98
C ASP A 719 15.59 13.50 -6.50
N VAL A 720 16.82 13.14 -6.14
CA VAL A 720 17.43 11.84 -6.47
C VAL A 720 16.59 10.69 -5.91
N ASP A 721 16.21 10.76 -4.64
CA ASP A 721 15.47 9.70 -3.97
C ASP A 721 14.01 9.59 -4.49
N SER A 722 13.39 10.70 -4.91
CA SER A 722 12.11 10.65 -5.63
C SER A 722 12.24 10.10 -7.04
N ILE A 723 13.33 10.34 -7.76
CA ILE A 723 13.61 9.69 -9.06
C ILE A 723 13.80 8.17 -8.86
N VAL A 724 14.48 7.75 -7.78
CA VAL A 724 14.63 6.32 -7.43
C VAL A 724 13.28 5.68 -7.12
N ARG A 725 12.42 6.32 -6.32
CA ARG A 725 11.03 5.88 -6.09
C ARG A 725 10.22 5.79 -7.40
N SER A 726 10.28 6.82 -8.23
CA SER A 726 9.56 6.84 -9.53
C SER A 726 10.05 5.77 -10.50
N HIS A 727 11.33 5.37 -10.45
CA HIS A 727 11.85 4.30 -11.31
C HIS A 727 11.17 2.94 -11.03
N VAL A 728 10.84 2.64 -9.77
CA VAL A 728 10.07 1.42 -9.42
C VAL A 728 8.70 1.41 -10.09
N GLY A 729 8.00 2.54 -10.02
CA GLY A 729 6.72 2.73 -10.70
C GLY A 729 6.84 2.62 -12.22
N SER A 730 7.80 3.31 -12.84
CA SER A 730 8.04 3.26 -14.29
C SER A 730 8.36 1.85 -14.77
N TRP A 731 9.21 1.09 -14.06
CA TRP A 731 9.47 -0.31 -14.39
C TRP A 731 8.22 -1.19 -14.22
N MET A 732 7.45 -0.99 -13.15
CA MET A 732 6.20 -1.73 -12.92
C MET A 732 5.25 -1.57 -14.11
N VAL A 733 4.94 -0.34 -14.50
CA VAL A 733 4.05 -0.08 -15.65
C VAL A 733 4.73 -0.24 -17.01
N GLY A 734 6.01 -0.62 -17.06
CA GLY A 734 6.76 -0.80 -18.31
C GLY A 734 6.90 0.46 -19.16
N ASP A 735 6.92 1.64 -18.51
CA ASP A 735 7.17 2.92 -19.17
C ASP A 735 8.67 3.24 -19.18
N HIS A 736 9.19 3.45 -20.39
CA HIS A 736 10.60 3.73 -20.67
C HIS A 736 10.79 5.10 -21.34
N ASP A 737 9.79 6.00 -21.29
CA ASP A 737 9.78 7.31 -21.96
C ASP A 737 9.75 8.51 -20.98
N GLY A 738 9.95 8.26 -19.68
CA GLY A 738 9.98 9.26 -18.61
C GLY A 738 11.20 10.20 -18.61
N HIS A 739 11.45 10.89 -19.73
CA HIS A 739 12.53 11.87 -19.90
C HIS A 739 12.25 13.18 -19.14
N PRO A 740 13.25 14.05 -18.87
CA PRO A 740 13.11 15.16 -17.91
C PRO A 740 11.98 16.19 -18.16
N ALA A 741 11.50 16.33 -19.40
CA ALA A 741 10.36 17.21 -19.69
C ALA A 741 9.02 16.64 -19.18
N ASN A 742 8.93 15.31 -19.08
CA ASN A 742 7.79 14.55 -18.57
C ASN A 742 7.83 14.44 -17.02
N VAL A 743 8.68 15.26 -16.37
CA VAL A 743 8.78 15.39 -14.92
C VAL A 743 8.46 16.82 -14.55
N LEU A 744 7.44 17.01 -13.72
CA LEU A 744 7.08 18.31 -13.17
C LEU A 744 7.56 18.42 -11.72
N ARG A 745 8.07 19.60 -11.35
CA ARG A 745 8.17 20.03 -9.96
C ARG A 745 6.86 20.73 -9.58
N THR A 746 6.25 20.30 -8.49
CA THR A 746 5.00 20.89 -7.98
C THR A 746 5.24 22.22 -7.27
N ALA A 747 4.19 22.99 -6.96
CA ALA A 747 4.32 24.33 -6.38
C ALA A 747 5.02 24.34 -5.00
N SER A 748 4.74 23.32 -4.18
CA SER A 748 5.35 23.04 -2.88
C SER A 748 6.72 22.35 -3.00
N GLY A 749 7.20 22.06 -4.21
CA GLY A 749 8.55 21.54 -4.50
C GLY A 749 8.66 20.04 -4.77
N GLY A 750 7.56 19.28 -4.67
CA GLY A 750 7.50 17.84 -4.93
C GLY A 750 7.80 17.45 -6.38
N LEU A 751 7.95 16.15 -6.69
CA LEU A 751 8.22 15.67 -8.06
C LEU A 751 7.18 14.64 -8.50
N VAL A 752 6.62 14.83 -9.69
CA VAL A 752 5.61 13.94 -10.29
C VAL A 752 5.92 13.72 -11.78
N GLN A 753 5.77 12.47 -12.24
CA GLN A 753 5.96 12.11 -13.65
C GLN A 753 4.62 12.09 -14.38
N ILE A 754 4.58 12.66 -15.57
CA ILE A 754 3.39 12.86 -16.42
C ILE A 754 3.57 12.19 -17.79
N ASP A 755 2.55 12.30 -18.65
CA ASP A 755 2.55 11.83 -20.05
C ASP A 755 2.90 10.33 -20.20
N ARG A 756 2.23 9.49 -19.41
CA ARG A 756 2.46 8.03 -19.30
C ARG A 756 1.87 7.22 -20.46
N GLY A 757 1.59 7.84 -21.60
CA GLY A 757 0.96 7.20 -22.78
C GLY A 757 1.79 6.08 -23.42
N GLN A 758 3.04 5.88 -23.00
CA GLN A 758 3.93 4.81 -23.46
C GLN A 758 3.97 3.62 -22.48
N ALA A 759 3.16 3.64 -21.42
CA ALA A 759 3.04 2.53 -20.46
C ALA A 759 2.67 1.22 -21.17
N PHE A 760 3.15 0.12 -20.61
CA PHE A 760 3.00 -1.28 -21.04
C PHE A 760 3.55 -1.61 -22.45
N LYS A 761 3.89 -0.61 -23.27
CA LYS A 761 4.31 -0.73 -24.68
C LYS A 761 5.38 -1.79 -24.93
N HIS A 762 6.35 -1.92 -24.04
CA HIS A 762 7.50 -2.82 -24.21
C HIS A 762 7.41 -4.11 -23.38
N TRP A 763 6.31 -4.36 -22.64
CA TRP A 763 6.15 -5.54 -21.79
C TRP A 763 6.42 -6.85 -22.53
N GLY A 764 7.16 -7.74 -21.88
CA GLY A 764 7.59 -9.03 -22.44
C GLY A 764 8.80 -8.92 -23.39
N SER A 765 9.32 -7.71 -23.62
CA SER A 765 10.54 -7.44 -24.40
C SER A 765 11.54 -6.51 -23.69
N ASP A 766 11.11 -5.87 -22.59
CA ASP A 766 11.88 -4.90 -21.82
C ASP A 766 12.78 -5.51 -20.75
N LYS A 767 13.74 -4.70 -20.27
CA LYS A 767 14.75 -5.12 -19.30
C LYS A 767 14.99 -4.01 -18.28
N LEU A 768 15.04 -4.37 -17.00
CA LEU A 768 15.50 -3.49 -15.93
C LEU A 768 17.03 -3.46 -15.94
N SER A 769 17.61 -2.60 -16.78
CA SER A 769 19.06 -2.44 -16.92
C SER A 769 19.42 -1.08 -17.50
N LEU A 770 20.60 -0.56 -17.15
CA LEU A 770 21.13 0.70 -17.70
C LEU A 770 21.33 0.66 -19.23
N GLY A 771 21.47 -0.53 -19.81
CA GLY A 771 21.64 -0.70 -21.27
C GLY A 771 20.34 -0.73 -22.08
N TYR A 772 19.17 -0.47 -21.46
CA TYR A 772 17.87 -0.57 -22.13
C TYR A 772 17.20 0.81 -22.30
N ALA A 773 17.49 1.47 -23.42
CA ALA A 773 16.95 2.78 -23.78
C ALA A 773 16.14 2.72 -25.11
N PRO A 774 14.90 2.18 -25.11
CA PRO A 774 14.13 1.94 -26.34
C PRO A 774 13.72 3.22 -27.08
N SER A 775 13.67 4.38 -26.40
CA SER A 775 13.32 5.68 -26.98
C SER A 775 14.48 6.41 -27.69
N GLY A 776 15.63 5.76 -27.90
CA GLY A 776 16.63 6.19 -28.88
C GLY A 776 17.79 7.07 -28.38
N GLY A 777 17.84 7.39 -27.09
CA GLY A 777 19.05 7.95 -26.46
C GLY A 777 19.07 9.47 -26.18
N GLY A 778 19.94 9.88 -25.26
CA GLY A 778 20.40 11.27 -25.07
C GLY A 778 19.36 12.21 -24.48
N SER A 779 18.77 13.08 -25.29
CA SER A 779 17.72 14.00 -24.82
C SER A 779 16.53 13.24 -24.25
N TYR A 780 16.20 12.10 -24.85
CA TYR A 780 15.08 11.23 -24.51
C TYR A 780 15.40 10.16 -23.46
N ASP A 781 16.63 10.07 -22.91
CA ASP A 781 16.89 9.10 -21.85
C ASP A 781 15.97 9.39 -20.64
N PRO A 782 15.34 8.37 -20.04
CA PRO A 782 14.57 8.53 -18.82
C PRO A 782 15.38 9.19 -17.71
N VAL A 783 14.72 10.00 -16.88
CA VAL A 783 15.37 10.74 -15.80
C VAL A 783 16.13 9.83 -14.82
N HIS A 784 15.68 8.58 -14.65
CA HIS A 784 16.37 7.56 -13.85
C HIS A 784 17.65 7.04 -14.52
N GLN A 785 17.70 6.91 -15.86
CA GLN A 785 18.93 6.52 -16.57
C GLN A 785 19.96 7.65 -16.53
N LYS A 786 19.52 8.91 -16.62
CA LYS A 786 20.37 10.10 -16.39
C LYS A 786 20.90 10.14 -14.96
N LEU A 787 20.06 9.86 -13.96
CA LEU A 787 20.47 9.72 -12.55
C LEU A 787 21.60 8.70 -12.39
N TYR A 788 21.39 7.47 -12.85
CA TYR A 788 22.36 6.39 -12.60
C TYR A 788 23.65 6.57 -13.41
N SER A 789 23.57 7.12 -14.62
CA SER A 789 24.75 7.50 -15.41
C SER A 789 25.56 8.60 -14.72
N ALA A 790 24.90 9.60 -14.14
CA ALA A 790 25.55 10.62 -13.32
C ALA A 790 26.15 10.02 -12.04
N ALA A 791 25.43 9.15 -11.34
CA ALA A 791 25.91 8.49 -10.13
C ALA A 791 27.19 7.65 -10.37
N LEU A 792 27.25 6.91 -11.49
CA LEU A 792 28.41 6.08 -11.85
C LEU A 792 29.60 6.89 -12.41
N SER A 793 29.37 8.09 -12.93
CA SER A 793 30.42 8.98 -13.47
C SER A 793 30.89 10.08 -12.51
N GLY A 794 30.24 10.24 -11.35
CA GLY A 794 30.48 11.36 -10.43
C GLY A 794 29.79 12.67 -10.83
N GLY A 795 28.85 12.62 -11.77
CA GLY A 795 28.09 13.77 -12.31
C GLY A 795 26.93 14.27 -11.46
N LEU A 796 26.86 13.93 -10.17
CA LEU A 796 25.83 14.43 -9.24
C LEU A 796 26.30 15.72 -8.53
N ALA A 797 25.40 16.35 -7.77
CA ALA A 797 25.75 17.43 -6.86
C ALA A 797 26.62 16.93 -5.68
N ASP A 798 27.44 17.82 -5.11
CA ASP A 798 28.37 17.48 -4.02
C ASP A 798 27.66 16.82 -2.81
N GLY A 799 28.06 15.59 -2.52
CA GLY A 799 27.54 14.80 -1.39
C GLY A 799 26.25 14.02 -1.68
N VAL A 800 25.57 14.27 -2.79
CA VAL A 800 24.34 13.57 -3.21
C VAL A 800 24.65 12.19 -3.77
N LYS A 801 23.84 11.17 -3.42
CA LYS A 801 24.06 9.76 -3.80
C LYS A 801 22.75 9.04 -4.04
N VAL A 802 22.78 7.98 -4.86
CA VAL A 802 21.64 7.06 -5.02
C VAL A 802 21.46 6.27 -3.71
N ASN A 803 20.31 6.46 -3.04
CA ASN A 803 19.92 5.63 -1.91
C ASN A 803 19.02 4.48 -2.41
N HIS A 804 19.40 3.23 -2.18
CA HIS A 804 18.56 2.09 -2.56
C HIS A 804 17.45 1.80 -1.55
N ALA A 805 17.52 2.31 -0.31
CA ALA A 805 16.55 2.00 0.73
C ALA A 805 15.17 2.65 0.47
N VAL A 806 15.14 3.79 -0.22
CA VAL A 806 13.91 4.57 -0.47
C VAL A 806 12.89 3.86 -1.37
N VAL A 807 13.26 2.74 -2.00
CA VAL A 807 12.30 1.89 -2.73
C VAL A 807 11.44 1.02 -1.82
N GLN A 808 11.85 0.76 -0.57
CA GLN A 808 11.21 -0.22 0.30
C GLN A 808 9.70 0.01 0.50
N PRO A 809 9.20 1.25 0.75
CA PRO A 809 7.77 1.50 0.87
C PRO A 809 7.03 1.28 -0.45
N VAL A 810 7.62 1.69 -1.58
CA VAL A 810 7.03 1.52 -2.91
C VAL A 810 6.95 0.05 -3.31
N LEU A 811 7.97 -0.74 -3.00
CA LEU A 811 7.94 -2.21 -3.15
C LEU A 811 6.81 -2.81 -2.31
N LYS A 812 6.75 -2.51 -1.01
CA LYS A 812 5.73 -3.03 -0.09
C LYS A 812 4.31 -2.68 -0.55
N ASN A 813 4.08 -1.45 -1.00
CA ASN A 813 2.77 -1.00 -1.49
C ASN A 813 2.35 -1.77 -2.76
N PHE A 814 3.24 -1.94 -3.74
CA PHE A 814 2.94 -2.75 -4.93
C PHE A 814 2.74 -4.23 -4.60
N GLU A 815 3.50 -4.78 -3.65
CA GLU A 815 3.37 -6.17 -3.20
C GLU A 815 2.01 -6.41 -2.51
N ALA A 816 1.53 -5.44 -1.74
CA ALA A 816 0.27 -5.51 -1.00
C ALA A 816 -1.00 -5.45 -1.87
N ILE A 817 -0.94 -4.97 -3.13
CA ILE A 817 -2.11 -4.98 -4.03
C ILE A 817 -2.48 -6.44 -4.35
N PRO A 818 -3.70 -6.94 -4.04
CA PRO A 818 -4.11 -8.29 -4.38
C PRO A 818 -4.04 -8.56 -5.89
N ASP A 819 -3.63 -9.77 -6.29
CA ASP A 819 -3.48 -10.14 -7.70
C ASP A 819 -4.82 -10.03 -8.47
N SER A 820 -5.96 -10.24 -7.81
CA SER A 820 -7.31 -10.01 -8.35
C SER A 820 -7.58 -8.53 -8.66
N GLN A 821 -7.26 -7.62 -7.73
CA GLN A 821 -7.39 -6.16 -7.93
C GLN A 821 -6.45 -5.67 -9.03
N TRP A 822 -5.20 -6.16 -9.04
CA TRP A 822 -4.20 -5.84 -10.05
C TRP A 822 -4.65 -6.26 -11.46
N ARG A 823 -5.19 -7.48 -11.61
CA ARG A 823 -5.76 -7.95 -12.88
C ARG A 823 -7.02 -7.20 -13.29
N SER A 824 -7.91 -6.89 -12.34
CA SER A 824 -9.14 -6.12 -12.59
C SER A 824 -8.83 -4.72 -13.14
N MET A 825 -7.92 -3.98 -12.50
CA MET A 825 -7.48 -2.65 -12.94
C MET A 825 -6.84 -2.66 -14.33
N LEU A 826 -6.15 -3.75 -14.70
CA LEU A 826 -5.48 -3.89 -15.99
C LEU A 826 -6.36 -4.55 -17.08
N HIS A 827 -7.58 -4.98 -16.74
CA HIS A 827 -8.44 -5.78 -17.62
C HIS A 827 -8.73 -5.08 -18.96
N SER A 828 -9.24 -3.85 -18.95
CA SER A 828 -9.59 -3.14 -20.19
C SER A 828 -8.36 -2.88 -21.08
N THR A 829 -7.21 -2.59 -20.48
CA THR A 829 -5.92 -2.46 -21.18
C THR A 829 -5.53 -3.75 -21.88
N ALA A 830 -5.69 -4.89 -21.20
CA ALA A 830 -5.39 -6.21 -21.75
C ALA A 830 -6.34 -6.59 -22.90
N TYR A 831 -7.66 -6.47 -22.70
CA TYR A 831 -8.65 -6.94 -23.66
C TYR A 831 -8.79 -6.04 -24.89
N GLU A 832 -8.87 -4.71 -24.72
CA GLU A 832 -8.95 -3.78 -25.85
C GLU A 832 -7.61 -3.71 -26.61
N GLY A 833 -6.48 -3.79 -25.89
CA GLY A 833 -5.16 -3.88 -26.52
C GLY A 833 -4.96 -5.16 -27.33
N ALA A 834 -5.39 -6.32 -26.81
CA ALA A 834 -5.36 -7.59 -27.56
C ALA A 834 -6.26 -7.55 -28.81
N LYS A 835 -7.44 -6.95 -28.70
CA LYS A 835 -8.44 -6.75 -29.76
C LYS A 835 -7.96 -5.80 -30.87
N ALA A 836 -7.22 -4.75 -30.52
CA ALA A 836 -6.50 -3.90 -31.49
C ALA A 836 -5.30 -4.61 -32.17
N GLY A 837 -4.88 -5.77 -31.65
CA GLY A 837 -3.99 -6.70 -32.34
C GLY A 837 -2.57 -6.17 -32.56
N SER A 838 -2.01 -6.41 -33.74
CA SER A 838 -0.60 -6.11 -34.03
C SER A 838 -0.25 -4.63 -34.13
N GLY A 839 -1.22 -3.71 -34.03
CA GLY A 839 -0.97 -2.28 -33.84
C GLY A 839 -0.45 -1.94 -32.44
N VAL A 840 -0.58 -2.85 -31.48
CA VAL A 840 -0.18 -2.66 -30.08
C VAL A 840 1.15 -3.39 -29.81
N HIS A 841 2.18 -2.64 -29.41
CA HIS A 841 3.57 -3.12 -29.35
C HIS A 841 3.80 -4.36 -28.46
N TRP A 842 3.05 -4.54 -27.38
CA TRP A 842 3.19 -5.69 -26.48
C TRP A 842 2.48 -6.96 -26.97
N VAL A 843 1.48 -6.84 -27.87
CA VAL A 843 0.66 -7.98 -28.34
C VAL A 843 1.50 -9.10 -28.99
N PRO A 844 2.52 -8.83 -29.83
CA PRO A 844 3.42 -9.87 -30.35
C PRO A 844 4.16 -10.66 -29.25
N ALA A 845 4.53 -10.01 -28.14
CA ALA A 845 5.19 -10.66 -27.02
C ALA A 845 4.20 -11.57 -26.25
N MET A 846 3.02 -11.05 -25.91
CA MET A 846 2.00 -11.82 -25.19
C MET A 846 1.42 -12.97 -26.03
N ARG A 847 1.24 -12.77 -27.35
CA ARG A 847 0.91 -13.85 -28.29
C ARG A 847 1.96 -14.97 -28.30
N LYS A 848 3.25 -14.64 -28.15
CA LYS A 848 4.33 -15.62 -28.04
C LYS A 848 4.35 -16.34 -26.68
N GLN A 849 4.05 -15.64 -25.59
CA GLN A 849 3.90 -16.25 -24.27
C GLN A 849 2.70 -17.21 -24.23
N ALA A 850 1.53 -16.77 -24.69
CA ALA A 850 0.31 -17.57 -24.80
C ALA A 850 0.50 -18.83 -25.68
N ALA A 851 1.15 -18.69 -26.85
CA ALA A 851 1.52 -19.83 -27.71
C ALA A 851 2.31 -20.89 -26.94
N LYS A 852 3.31 -20.46 -26.16
CA LYS A 852 4.12 -21.35 -25.29
C LYS A 852 3.27 -21.96 -24.16
N LYS A 853 2.44 -21.18 -23.48
CA LYS A 853 1.58 -21.62 -22.35
C LYS A 853 0.59 -22.70 -22.78
N HIS A 854 -0.01 -22.55 -23.96
CA HIS A 854 -1.05 -23.46 -24.47
C HIS A 854 -0.53 -24.54 -25.44
N GLY A 855 0.77 -24.57 -25.76
CA GLY A 855 1.35 -25.58 -26.66
C GLY A 855 0.90 -25.47 -28.13
N ILE A 856 0.46 -24.29 -28.57
CA ILE A 856 -0.10 -24.03 -29.90
C ILE A 856 0.78 -23.08 -30.72
N SER A 857 0.61 -23.07 -32.05
CA SER A 857 1.28 -22.08 -32.90
C SER A 857 0.72 -20.67 -32.66
N ALA A 858 1.55 -19.64 -32.78
CA ALA A 858 1.17 -18.24 -32.51
C ALA A 858 0.00 -17.73 -33.39
N ALA A 859 -0.23 -18.35 -34.55
CA ALA A 859 -1.35 -18.06 -35.45
C ALA A 859 -2.69 -18.67 -34.98
N LYS A 860 -2.68 -19.63 -34.04
CA LYS A 860 -3.88 -20.23 -33.42
C LYS A 860 -4.26 -19.59 -32.08
N VAL A 861 -3.43 -18.68 -31.56
CA VAL A 861 -3.69 -18.00 -30.28
C VAL A 861 -4.83 -16.98 -30.45
N SER A 862 -5.86 -17.09 -29.60
CA SER A 862 -7.02 -16.20 -29.61
C SER A 862 -6.74 -14.83 -28.97
N THR A 863 -7.68 -13.90 -29.11
CA THR A 863 -7.59 -12.55 -28.49
C THR A 863 -7.58 -12.63 -26.96
N GLU A 864 -8.43 -13.50 -26.42
CA GLU A 864 -8.60 -13.72 -24.98
C GLU A 864 -7.33 -14.31 -24.37
N GLN A 865 -6.69 -15.27 -25.06
CA GLN A 865 -5.41 -15.85 -24.65
C GLN A 865 -4.25 -14.82 -24.64
N ILE A 866 -4.35 -13.75 -25.42
CA ILE A 866 -3.35 -12.66 -25.45
C ILE A 866 -3.59 -11.69 -24.29
N ALA A 867 -4.86 -11.34 -24.02
CA ALA A 867 -5.24 -10.54 -22.86
C ALA A 867 -4.87 -11.26 -21.55
N GLU A 868 -5.16 -12.56 -21.45
CA GLU A 868 -4.78 -13.39 -20.30
C GLU A 868 -3.26 -13.47 -20.12
N ALA A 869 -2.47 -13.62 -21.18
CA ALA A 869 -1.01 -13.58 -21.08
C ALA A 869 -0.47 -12.20 -20.64
N PHE A 870 -1.13 -11.10 -21.01
CA PHE A 870 -0.80 -9.76 -20.49
C PHE A 870 -1.08 -9.66 -18.99
N LEU A 871 -2.23 -10.17 -18.52
CA LEU A 871 -2.61 -10.17 -17.11
C LEU A 871 -1.73 -11.11 -16.26
N ASP A 872 -1.30 -12.24 -16.82
CA ASP A 872 -0.31 -13.13 -16.20
C ASP A 872 1.05 -12.45 -16.06
N HIS A 873 1.57 -11.85 -17.15
CA HIS A 873 2.85 -11.12 -17.14
C HIS A 873 2.82 -9.91 -16.18
N ALA A 874 1.66 -9.26 -16.03
CA ALA A 874 1.45 -8.19 -15.05
C ALA A 874 1.61 -8.69 -13.60
N VAL A 875 1.09 -9.87 -13.29
CA VAL A 875 1.22 -10.51 -11.97
C VAL A 875 2.65 -11.03 -11.77
N GLU A 876 3.26 -11.68 -12.77
CA GLU A 876 4.66 -12.12 -12.75
C GLU A 876 5.60 -10.94 -12.45
N ARG A 877 5.40 -9.79 -13.10
CA ARG A 877 6.16 -8.56 -12.87
C ARG A 877 6.01 -8.04 -11.44
N LYS A 878 4.78 -8.04 -10.90
CA LYS A 878 4.50 -7.61 -9.53
C LYS A 878 5.19 -8.51 -8.50
N GLN A 879 5.02 -9.83 -8.63
CA GLN A 879 5.62 -10.83 -7.74
C GLN A 879 7.16 -10.86 -7.80
N ASN A 880 7.77 -10.52 -8.94
CA ASN A 880 9.24 -10.46 -9.08
C ASN A 880 9.86 -9.07 -8.83
N LEU A 881 9.06 -8.04 -8.53
CA LEU A 881 9.50 -6.63 -8.49
C LEU A 881 10.71 -6.39 -7.58
N ARG A 882 10.60 -6.80 -6.31
CA ARG A 882 11.64 -6.69 -5.28
C ARG A 882 12.94 -7.39 -5.67
N LYS A 883 12.84 -8.61 -6.20
CA LYS A 883 13.99 -9.39 -6.69
C LYS A 883 14.67 -8.69 -7.86
N ALA A 884 13.89 -8.18 -8.82
CA ALA A 884 14.42 -7.47 -9.98
C ALA A 884 15.18 -6.20 -9.56
N PHE A 885 14.63 -5.40 -8.64
CA PHE A 885 15.31 -4.20 -8.14
C PHE A 885 16.56 -4.50 -7.31
N ALA A 886 16.52 -5.51 -6.43
CA ALA A 886 17.71 -5.95 -5.70
C ALA A 886 18.83 -6.40 -6.65
N GLU A 887 18.49 -7.15 -7.71
CA GLU A 887 19.48 -7.57 -8.71
C GLU A 887 19.99 -6.41 -9.57
N PHE A 888 19.14 -5.44 -9.94
CA PHE A 888 19.54 -4.23 -10.66
C PHE A 888 20.53 -3.37 -9.85
N PHE A 889 20.21 -3.06 -8.59
CA PHE A 889 21.11 -2.26 -7.75
C PHE A 889 22.45 -2.97 -7.50
N VAL A 890 22.45 -4.28 -7.25
CA VAL A 890 23.67 -5.07 -7.01
C VAL A 890 24.53 -5.21 -8.28
N LYS A 891 23.92 -5.48 -9.44
CA LYS A 891 24.66 -5.80 -10.69
C LYS A 891 25.00 -4.57 -11.51
N ASP A 892 24.01 -3.74 -11.83
CA ASP A 892 24.14 -2.61 -12.75
C ASP A 892 24.69 -1.37 -12.04
N LEU A 893 24.19 -1.05 -10.83
CA LEU A 893 24.70 0.08 -10.04
C LEU A 893 25.89 -0.28 -9.13
N LYS A 894 26.23 -1.57 -9.02
CA LYS A 894 27.33 -2.10 -8.19
C LYS A 894 27.22 -1.74 -6.70
N MET A 895 25.98 -1.79 -6.19
CA MET A 895 25.64 -1.54 -4.79
C MET A 895 25.39 -2.88 -4.05
N PRO A 896 26.43 -3.61 -3.60
CA PRO A 896 26.27 -4.94 -2.99
C PRO A 896 25.35 -4.92 -1.75
N GLN A 897 25.34 -3.82 -1.00
CA GLN A 897 24.46 -3.61 0.15
C GLN A 897 22.97 -3.64 -0.20
N ALA A 898 22.60 -3.42 -1.47
CA ALA A 898 21.22 -3.52 -1.92
C ALA A 898 20.70 -4.97 -2.06
N ALA A 899 21.54 -5.97 -1.80
CA ALA A 899 21.12 -7.36 -1.71
C ALA A 899 20.09 -7.59 -0.59
N SER A 900 20.14 -6.80 0.50
CA SER A 900 19.19 -6.88 1.62
C SER A 900 17.73 -6.65 1.20
N LEU A 901 17.49 -5.89 0.12
CA LEU A 901 16.14 -5.65 -0.42
C LEU A 901 15.38 -6.95 -0.71
N LYS A 902 16.07 -8.08 -0.94
CA LYS A 902 15.45 -9.40 -1.17
C LYS A 902 14.72 -9.97 0.05
N HIS A 903 15.08 -9.56 1.26
CA HIS A 903 14.64 -10.18 2.50
C HIS A 903 13.41 -9.50 3.12
N GLY A 904 12.87 -8.47 2.46
CA GLY A 904 11.87 -7.58 3.02
C GLY A 904 12.54 -6.33 3.61
N ALA A 905 11.98 -5.80 4.68
CA ALA A 905 12.69 -4.95 5.62
C ALA A 905 12.65 -5.69 6.97
N GLU A 906 13.85 -5.99 7.49
CA GLU A 906 14.10 -6.34 8.90
C GLU A 906 14.27 -5.04 9.70
#